data_AF-A0AAN4PF02-F1
#
_entry.id   AF-A0AAN4PF02-F1
#
_cell.length_a   1.000
_cell.length_b   1.000
_cell.length_c   1.000
_cell.angle_alpha   90.00
_cell.angle_beta   90.00
_cell.angle_gamma   90.00
#
_symmetry.space_group_name_H-M   'P 1'
#
loop_
_entity.id
_entity.type
_entity.pdbx_description
1 polymer ?
#
loop_
_entity_poly.entity_id
_entity_poly.type
_entity_poly.pdbx_seq_one_letter_code
_entity_poly.pdbx_strand_id
1 'polypeptide(L)'
;MTVTEQVAIIGAGLCGLTLALALHQQSIPCVVYEGRSVPEDIGGAVILSPNALRILDELHIYNRIRPLGHESETVLFRTEDNQLVDSYEIGNQARYGYKGLRIYRYALINELLAALAKRGIPVHYGKKFAHIRSESDHDVSWEWADGSIGRAGSLVGCDGIYSRVRAYLYPELKPQFIGIVAVAAAVPTSCVGVPEGYGLPVTIMSQAHGGYIIAPQLSDGSELMLGRQRRWPELNREGWEALAANEDWCIDFLSQGAEHFPPIIRSSVANIQRDKINVWPFYVVPRLDRWVSDSGRVAIMGDAAHAIPPSSGQGANQVLEDSYTYALLRGQCMPGSTGHALRRWKEGRQERIDRLLKFADEMNRRRMTSVADGSEDKPVLTKITEYLDLDWVFKPDYRGMVNDWVQAVKSLELLGATSSQKGRRRNNRTNAVYFSREIKSIQGTHSVKAAVPAPSMTTRTVTATAGLRAEHIPRGPVEVALNFFEPPADGAPPFQYAQEPPPGQPASNYTQPTVHVGLSDIRGQEANYSLDQDAFQCLQGIQSLSDIPYETFLSDDQIKEIYYPAAEQLLLERVTKARKVVIFHHVVRMDRAENPINCRPLLTVHADQTPRATVATIRRHITDSEEVESLLRSRYRIINVWKPINGTVESCPLAFASGSSVEPADLIPIELRFPDEISESVGVKYNAKQRWLYWSGMGNDECLLLKCSDSLEEVPAVQVPHSAFIDPRSPPGAKPRESIEIRALVFG
;
A
#
# COMPACT_ATOMS: atom_id res chain seq x y z
N MET A 1 21.20 -11.01 -9.11
CA MET A 1 19.75 -11.23 -8.88
C MET A 1 19.44 -12.65 -9.27
N THR A 2 19.01 -13.50 -8.34
CA THR A 2 18.59 -14.88 -8.67
C THR A 2 17.15 -14.85 -9.18
N VAL A 3 16.86 -15.61 -10.24
CA VAL A 3 15.54 -15.74 -10.90
C VAL A 3 14.43 -16.23 -9.95
N THR A 4 14.79 -16.67 -8.74
CA THR A 4 13.96 -17.40 -7.78
C THR A 4 12.99 -16.55 -6.95
N GLU A 5 13.11 -15.21 -6.93
CA GLU A 5 12.24 -14.34 -6.10
C GLU A 5 11.36 -13.37 -6.91
N GLN A 6 11.56 -13.30 -8.24
CA GLN A 6 10.83 -12.40 -9.12
C GLN A 6 9.37 -12.87 -9.37
N VAL A 7 8.44 -11.91 -9.49
CA VAL A 7 7.06 -12.13 -9.93
C VAL A 7 6.92 -11.77 -11.42
N ALA A 8 6.55 -12.74 -12.25
CA ALA A 8 6.17 -12.51 -13.64
C ALA A 8 4.67 -12.17 -13.73
N ILE A 9 4.32 -11.04 -14.33
CA ILE A 9 2.94 -10.57 -14.49
C ILE A 9 2.56 -10.68 -15.97
N ILE A 10 1.56 -11.49 -16.29
CA ILE A 10 1.10 -11.69 -17.67
C ILE A 10 -0.11 -10.80 -17.92
N GLY A 11 0.06 -9.76 -18.75
CA GLY A 11 -0.96 -8.78 -19.15
C GLY A 11 -0.66 -7.38 -18.61
N ALA A 12 -0.56 -6.38 -19.51
CA ALA A 12 -0.34 -4.97 -19.16
C ALA A 12 -1.65 -4.15 -19.15
N GLY A 13 -2.75 -4.76 -18.72
CA GLY A 13 -4.00 -4.04 -18.42
C GLY A 13 -3.99 -3.40 -17.04
N LEU A 14 -5.14 -2.82 -16.63
CA LEU A 14 -5.30 -2.20 -15.31
C LEU A 14 -4.82 -3.10 -14.16
N CYS A 15 -5.08 -4.40 -14.26
CA CYS A 15 -4.68 -5.39 -13.26
C CYS A 15 -3.16 -5.49 -13.14
N GLY A 16 -2.47 -5.83 -14.23
CA GLY A 16 -1.04 -6.09 -14.18
C GLY A 16 -0.22 -4.83 -13.87
N LEU A 17 -0.63 -3.67 -14.39
CA LEU A 17 0.03 -2.40 -14.12
C LEU A 17 -0.13 -1.96 -12.66
N THR A 18 -1.34 -2.09 -12.10
CA THR A 18 -1.58 -1.80 -10.68
C THR A 18 -0.79 -2.76 -9.79
N LEU A 19 -0.81 -4.06 -10.12
CA LEU A 19 -0.08 -5.08 -9.37
C LEU A 19 1.42 -4.80 -9.36
N ALA A 20 1.99 -4.39 -10.50
CA ALA A 20 3.40 -4.09 -10.60
C ALA A 20 3.82 -2.93 -9.68
N LEU A 21 3.04 -1.84 -9.65
CA LEU A 21 3.26 -0.71 -8.73
C LEU A 21 3.12 -1.13 -7.27
N ALA A 22 2.07 -1.89 -6.96
CA ALA A 22 1.81 -2.33 -5.59
C ALA A 22 2.91 -3.29 -5.08
N LEU A 23 3.37 -4.24 -5.90
CA LEU A 23 4.50 -5.12 -5.55
C LEU A 23 5.80 -4.33 -5.36
N HIS A 24 6.04 -3.32 -6.19
CA HIS A 24 7.20 -2.45 -6.05
C HIS A 24 7.17 -1.65 -4.73
N GLN A 25 6.00 -1.17 -4.28
CA GLN A 25 5.86 -0.54 -2.96
C GLN A 25 6.19 -1.49 -1.80
N GLN A 26 6.03 -2.80 -2.01
CA GLN A 26 6.42 -3.85 -1.06
C GLN A 26 7.86 -4.34 -1.26
N SER A 27 8.66 -3.66 -2.09
CA SER A 27 10.04 -4.07 -2.45
C SER A 27 10.13 -5.46 -3.10
N ILE A 28 9.07 -5.93 -3.76
CA ILE A 28 9.04 -7.23 -4.43
C ILE A 28 9.38 -7.05 -5.91
N PRO A 29 10.44 -7.70 -6.43
CA PRO A 29 10.83 -7.56 -7.82
C PRO A 29 9.78 -8.18 -8.76
N CYS A 30 9.37 -7.44 -9.78
CA CYS A 30 8.37 -7.89 -10.75
C CYS A 30 8.70 -7.44 -12.18
N VAL A 31 8.11 -8.14 -13.15
CA VAL A 31 8.21 -7.82 -14.58
C VAL A 31 6.84 -8.03 -15.22
N VAL A 32 6.41 -7.06 -16.02
CA VAL A 32 5.15 -7.14 -16.77
C VAL A 32 5.42 -7.59 -18.20
N TYR A 33 4.61 -8.50 -18.71
CA TYR A 33 4.68 -9.01 -20.08
C TYR A 33 3.35 -8.78 -20.78
N GLU A 34 3.38 -8.23 -22.00
CA GLU A 34 2.20 -7.93 -22.81
C GLU A 34 2.33 -8.60 -24.19
N GLY A 35 1.25 -9.22 -24.65
CA GLY A 35 1.21 -9.92 -25.93
C GLY A 35 1.19 -8.97 -27.13
N ARG A 36 0.58 -7.79 -26.98
CA ARG A 36 0.58 -6.75 -28.02
C ARG A 36 1.97 -6.15 -28.20
N SER A 37 2.25 -5.62 -29.39
CA SER A 37 3.51 -4.96 -29.72
C SER A 37 3.64 -3.54 -29.15
N VAL A 38 2.50 -2.88 -28.87
CA VAL A 38 2.42 -1.53 -28.32
C VAL A 38 1.21 -1.40 -27.39
N PRO A 39 1.17 -0.42 -26.49
CA PRO A 39 -0.06 -0.01 -25.82
C PRO A 39 -1.12 0.32 -26.88
N GLU A 40 -2.32 -0.23 -26.73
CA GLU A 40 -3.48 0.13 -27.56
C GLU A 40 -4.49 0.92 -26.72
N ASP A 41 -5.13 1.90 -27.36
CA ASP A 41 -6.26 2.62 -26.79
C ASP A 41 -7.51 1.72 -26.81
N ILE A 42 -7.59 0.82 -25.83
CA ILE A 42 -8.73 -0.09 -25.68
C ILE A 42 -9.89 0.70 -25.07
N GLY A 43 -10.93 0.90 -25.88
CA GLY A 43 -12.00 1.89 -25.69
C GLY A 43 -12.83 1.83 -24.39
N GLY A 44 -13.63 2.89 -24.23
CA GLY A 44 -14.60 3.09 -23.16
C GLY A 44 -14.06 3.76 -21.89
N ALA A 45 -14.89 4.61 -21.27
CA ALA A 45 -14.62 5.14 -19.93
C ALA A 45 -15.09 4.19 -18.82
N VAL A 46 -14.30 4.09 -17.76
CA VAL A 46 -14.61 3.36 -16.53
C VAL A 46 -15.02 4.34 -15.44
N ILE A 47 -15.81 3.87 -14.47
CA ILE A 47 -16.07 4.60 -13.23
C ILE A 47 -15.16 4.04 -12.14
N LEU A 48 -14.38 4.92 -11.51
CA LEU A 48 -13.57 4.62 -10.33
C LEU A 48 -14.30 5.13 -9.09
N SER A 49 -14.51 4.24 -8.13
CA SER A 49 -15.19 4.50 -6.85
C SER A 49 -14.17 4.65 -5.71
N PRO A 50 -14.57 5.15 -4.52
CA PRO A 50 -13.63 5.46 -3.43
C PRO A 50 -12.68 4.33 -3.02
N ASN A 51 -13.09 3.07 -3.15
CA ASN A 51 -12.23 1.90 -2.94
C ASN A 51 -11.01 1.88 -3.88
N ALA A 52 -11.25 2.02 -5.18
CA ALA A 52 -10.17 2.08 -6.16
C ALA A 52 -9.37 3.37 -6.06
N LEU A 53 -10.04 4.51 -5.83
CA LEU A 53 -9.37 5.80 -5.73
C LEU A 53 -8.43 5.87 -4.54
N ARG A 54 -8.80 5.28 -3.39
CA ARG A 54 -7.90 5.15 -2.24
C ARG A 54 -6.65 4.34 -2.58
N ILE A 55 -6.78 3.24 -3.33
CA ILE A 55 -5.63 2.45 -3.78
C ILE A 55 -4.75 3.28 -4.71
N LEU A 56 -5.35 3.99 -5.66
CA LEU A 56 -4.61 4.85 -6.58
C LEU A 56 -3.94 6.02 -5.86
N ASP A 57 -4.49 6.50 -4.74
CA ASP A 57 -3.85 7.52 -3.91
C ASP A 57 -2.66 6.95 -3.12
N GLU A 58 -2.80 5.77 -2.52
CA GLU A 58 -1.69 5.03 -1.89
C GLU A 58 -0.54 4.72 -2.88
N LEU A 59 -0.85 4.56 -4.17
CA LEU A 59 0.12 4.37 -5.25
C LEU A 59 0.63 5.69 -5.87
N HIS A 60 0.17 6.85 -5.37
CA HIS A 60 0.50 8.19 -5.85
C HIS A 60 0.11 8.44 -7.33
N ILE A 61 -1.05 7.91 -7.73
CA ILE A 61 -1.64 8.04 -9.06
C ILE A 61 -2.87 8.97 -9.05
N TYR A 62 -3.62 9.02 -7.95
CA TYR A 62 -4.90 9.73 -7.87
C TYR A 62 -4.83 11.19 -8.36
N ASN A 63 -3.86 11.97 -7.86
CA ASN A 63 -3.68 13.38 -8.25
C ASN A 63 -3.42 13.56 -9.76
N ARG A 64 -2.82 12.56 -10.42
CA ARG A 64 -2.51 12.61 -11.86
C ARG A 64 -3.74 12.32 -12.73
N ILE A 65 -4.61 11.41 -12.28
CA ILE A 65 -5.79 11.00 -13.04
C ILE A 65 -7.03 11.85 -12.75
N ARG A 66 -7.12 12.46 -11.57
CA ARG A 66 -8.24 13.31 -11.16
C ARG A 66 -8.58 14.40 -12.19
N PRO A 67 -7.63 15.21 -12.71
CA PRO A 67 -7.94 16.23 -13.72
C PRO A 67 -8.32 15.66 -15.10
N LEU A 68 -8.07 14.37 -15.33
CA LEU A 68 -8.36 13.68 -16.60
C LEU A 68 -9.75 13.03 -16.62
N GLY A 69 -10.42 12.94 -15.46
CA GLY A 69 -11.75 12.35 -15.33
C GLY A 69 -12.81 13.34 -14.87
N HIS A 70 -14.06 12.96 -15.02
CA HIS A 70 -15.22 13.71 -14.55
C HIS A 70 -15.64 13.23 -13.16
N GLU A 71 -15.77 14.14 -12.20
CA GLU A 71 -16.16 13.83 -10.83
C GLU A 71 -17.68 13.84 -10.65
N SER A 72 -18.24 12.83 -9.99
CA SER A 72 -19.67 12.76 -9.67
C SER A 72 -19.88 11.98 -8.36
N GLU A 73 -20.86 12.37 -7.56
CA GLU A 73 -21.15 11.70 -6.28
C GLU A 73 -22.28 10.67 -6.39
N THR A 74 -23.24 10.90 -7.28
CA THR A 74 -24.41 10.04 -7.40
C THR A 74 -24.71 9.65 -8.84
N VAL A 75 -25.36 8.51 -9.01
CA VAL A 75 -26.06 8.15 -10.25
C VAL A 75 -27.55 8.31 -10.00
N LEU A 76 -28.21 9.04 -10.90
CA LEU A 76 -29.65 9.30 -10.82
C LEU A 76 -30.44 8.29 -11.66
N PHE A 77 -31.67 7.99 -11.24
CA PHE A 77 -32.61 7.16 -12.01
C PHE A 77 -33.90 7.93 -12.27
N ARG A 78 -34.27 8.01 -13.54
CA ARG A 78 -35.50 8.67 -13.99
C ARG A 78 -36.38 7.73 -14.79
N THR A 79 -37.67 8.02 -14.86
CA THR A 79 -38.61 7.38 -15.80
C THR A 79 -38.53 8.03 -17.18
N GLU A 80 -39.13 7.39 -18.18
CA GLU A 80 -39.32 7.94 -19.54
C GLU A 80 -40.12 9.26 -19.56
N ASP A 81 -40.96 9.51 -18.54
CA ASP A 81 -41.66 10.79 -18.30
C ASP A 81 -40.83 11.79 -17.48
N ASN A 82 -39.53 11.54 -17.36
CA ASN A 82 -38.54 12.41 -16.72
C ASN A 82 -38.66 12.57 -15.19
N GLN A 83 -39.44 11.71 -14.52
CA GLN A 83 -39.58 11.74 -13.06
C GLN A 83 -38.37 11.11 -12.38
N LEU A 84 -37.75 11.80 -11.42
CA LEU A 84 -36.66 11.25 -10.59
C LEU A 84 -37.27 10.25 -9.58
N VAL A 85 -36.82 9.00 -9.64
CA VAL A 85 -37.39 7.91 -8.84
C VAL A 85 -36.41 7.33 -7.83
N ASP A 86 -35.12 7.38 -8.11
CA ASP A 86 -34.08 6.75 -7.29
C ASP A 86 -32.70 7.37 -7.53
N SER A 87 -31.75 7.08 -6.65
CA SER A 87 -30.34 7.43 -6.80
C SER A 87 -29.46 6.55 -5.93
N TYR A 88 -28.18 6.42 -6.25
CA TYR A 88 -27.21 5.84 -5.30
C TYR A 88 -25.86 6.54 -5.39
N GLU A 89 -25.09 6.46 -4.31
CA GLU A 89 -23.75 7.04 -4.22
C GLU A 89 -22.75 6.21 -5.04
N ILE A 90 -21.97 6.87 -5.90
CA ILE A 90 -20.79 6.31 -6.58
C ILE A 90 -19.48 6.84 -5.97
N GLY A 91 -19.60 7.83 -5.09
CA GLY A 91 -18.58 8.43 -4.24
C GLY A 91 -19.21 9.59 -3.46
N ASN A 92 -18.50 10.12 -2.49
CA ASN A 92 -18.95 11.24 -1.66
C ASN A 92 -17.72 11.82 -0.97
N GLN A 93 -17.38 13.07 -1.28
CA GLN A 93 -16.14 13.67 -0.77
C GLN A 93 -16.12 13.71 0.76
N ALA A 94 -17.23 14.09 1.38
CA ALA A 94 -17.33 14.24 2.83
C ALA A 94 -17.35 12.88 3.56
N ARG A 95 -18.05 11.89 3.01
CA ARG A 95 -18.24 10.58 3.66
C ARG A 95 -17.10 9.59 3.39
N TYR A 96 -16.53 9.62 2.19
CA TYR A 96 -15.56 8.62 1.72
C TYR A 96 -14.18 9.18 1.41
N GLY A 97 -14.02 10.51 1.39
CA GLY A 97 -12.79 11.19 0.99
C GLY A 97 -12.62 11.35 -0.53
N TYR A 98 -13.52 10.76 -1.32
CA TYR A 98 -13.44 10.75 -2.78
C TYR A 98 -14.81 10.83 -3.42
N LYS A 99 -14.95 11.66 -4.45
CA LYS A 99 -16.03 11.56 -5.43
C LYS A 99 -15.77 10.40 -6.38
N GLY A 100 -16.82 9.86 -7.01
CA GLY A 100 -16.65 8.91 -8.10
C GLY A 100 -15.98 9.61 -9.28
N LEU A 101 -15.04 8.95 -9.95
CA LEU A 101 -14.28 9.52 -11.06
C LEU A 101 -14.48 8.70 -12.32
N ARG A 102 -15.18 9.26 -13.31
CA ARG A 102 -15.35 8.64 -14.63
C ARG A 102 -14.22 9.09 -15.54
N ILE A 103 -13.42 8.15 -16.01
CA ILE A 103 -12.20 8.42 -16.79
C ILE A 103 -12.07 7.44 -17.96
N TYR A 104 -11.55 7.91 -19.07
CA TYR A 104 -11.16 7.03 -20.17
C TYR A 104 -10.12 6.00 -19.73
N ARG A 105 -10.34 4.73 -20.09
CA ARG A 105 -9.45 3.64 -19.69
C ARG A 105 -8.02 3.85 -20.18
N TYR A 106 -7.84 4.35 -21.40
CA TYR A 106 -6.51 4.64 -21.96
C TYR A 106 -5.77 5.69 -21.11
N ALA A 107 -6.46 6.73 -20.63
CA ALA A 107 -5.86 7.78 -19.81
C ALA A 107 -5.34 7.21 -18.48
N LEU A 108 -6.12 6.36 -17.82
CA LEU A 108 -5.68 5.66 -16.62
C LEU A 108 -4.48 4.73 -16.89
N ILE A 109 -4.52 3.95 -17.97
CA ILE A 109 -3.40 3.06 -18.36
C ILE A 109 -2.13 3.86 -18.62
N ASN A 110 -2.23 5.00 -19.32
CA ASN A 110 -1.08 5.85 -19.63
C ASN A 110 -0.43 6.39 -18.36
N GLU A 111 -1.22 6.85 -17.38
CA GLU A 111 -0.68 7.31 -16.10
C GLU A 111 -0.02 6.17 -15.29
N LEU A 112 -0.60 4.96 -15.32
CA LEU A 112 0.00 3.78 -14.71
C LEU A 112 1.32 3.40 -15.40
N LEU A 113 1.37 3.36 -16.74
CA LEU A 113 2.59 3.07 -17.50
C LEU A 113 3.69 4.11 -17.22
N ALA A 114 3.34 5.40 -17.21
CA ALA A 114 4.28 6.46 -16.87
C ALA A 114 4.81 6.31 -15.44
N ALA A 115 3.96 5.86 -14.51
CA ALA A 115 4.36 5.57 -13.13
C ALA A 115 5.29 4.35 -12.99
N LEU A 116 5.10 3.30 -13.80
CA LEU A 116 6.04 2.17 -13.88
C LEU A 116 7.39 2.61 -14.45
N ALA A 117 7.36 3.35 -15.56
CA ALA A 117 8.57 3.84 -16.22
C ALA A 117 9.44 4.70 -15.29
N LYS A 118 8.81 5.64 -14.56
CA LYS A 118 9.49 6.48 -13.55
C LYS A 118 10.16 5.65 -12.44
N ARG A 119 9.64 4.46 -12.12
CA ARG A 119 10.16 3.57 -11.06
C ARG A 119 11.08 2.48 -11.60
N GLY A 120 11.39 2.50 -12.90
CA GLY A 120 12.24 1.49 -13.54
C GLY A 120 11.63 0.08 -13.56
N ILE A 121 10.31 -0.04 -13.48
CA ILE A 121 9.63 -1.34 -13.52
C ILE A 121 9.44 -1.77 -14.98
N PRO A 122 10.02 -2.91 -15.41
CA PRO A 122 10.03 -3.29 -16.82
C PRO A 122 8.66 -3.79 -17.31
N VAL A 123 8.27 -3.31 -18.49
CA VAL A 123 7.14 -3.80 -19.28
C VAL A 123 7.67 -4.29 -20.64
N HIS A 124 7.51 -5.58 -20.93
CA HIS A 124 7.95 -6.19 -22.17
C HIS A 124 6.77 -6.50 -23.09
N TYR A 125 6.71 -5.77 -24.21
CA TYR A 125 5.73 -5.97 -25.28
C TYR A 125 6.16 -7.09 -26.24
N GLY A 126 5.21 -7.55 -27.07
CA GLY A 126 5.42 -8.63 -28.04
C GLY A 126 5.61 -10.01 -27.39
N LYS A 127 5.28 -10.15 -26.11
CA LYS A 127 5.47 -11.37 -25.31
C LYS A 127 4.13 -12.07 -25.09
N LYS A 128 3.65 -12.71 -26.16
CA LYS A 128 2.39 -13.46 -26.14
C LYS A 128 2.57 -14.77 -25.37
N PHE A 129 1.93 -14.88 -24.20
CA PHE A 129 1.96 -16.09 -23.38
C PHE A 129 1.30 -17.29 -24.09
N ALA A 130 1.95 -18.45 -24.08
CA ALA A 130 1.39 -19.68 -24.64
C ALA A 130 0.78 -20.55 -23.54
N HIS A 131 1.61 -21.16 -22.70
CA HIS A 131 1.18 -22.06 -21.63
C HIS A 131 2.29 -22.23 -20.57
N ILE A 132 1.91 -22.67 -19.37
CA ILE A 132 2.86 -23.06 -18.32
C ILE A 132 3.44 -24.43 -18.66
N ARG A 133 4.78 -24.56 -18.61
CA ARG A 133 5.49 -25.82 -18.88
C ARG A 133 5.67 -26.64 -17.62
N SER A 134 6.08 -25.98 -16.54
CA SER A 134 6.26 -26.63 -15.24
C SER A 134 6.13 -25.64 -14.10
N GLU A 135 5.69 -26.16 -12.96
CA GLU A 135 5.63 -25.46 -11.68
C GLU A 135 6.32 -26.36 -10.64
N SER A 136 7.18 -25.77 -9.84
CA SER A 136 7.87 -26.42 -8.71
C SER A 136 7.63 -25.61 -7.44
N ASP A 137 8.16 -26.06 -6.31
CA ASP A 137 8.07 -25.32 -5.04
C ASP A 137 8.88 -24.01 -5.05
N HIS A 138 9.78 -23.84 -6.01
CA HIS A 138 10.71 -22.71 -6.08
C HIS A 138 10.44 -21.74 -7.24
N ASP A 139 9.96 -22.25 -8.37
CA ASP A 139 9.78 -21.45 -9.58
C ASP A 139 8.74 -22.02 -10.54
N VAL A 140 8.36 -21.17 -11.50
CA VAL A 140 7.46 -21.46 -12.61
C VAL A 140 8.21 -21.22 -13.92
N SER A 141 8.07 -22.13 -14.88
CA SER A 141 8.53 -21.94 -16.26
C SER A 141 7.37 -22.01 -17.24
N TRP A 142 7.44 -21.19 -18.29
CA TRP A 142 6.39 -21.10 -19.30
C TRP A 142 6.98 -20.90 -20.69
N GLU A 143 6.13 -21.11 -21.70
CA GLU A 143 6.47 -20.89 -23.10
C GLU A 143 5.75 -19.65 -23.63
N TRP A 144 6.44 -18.90 -24.47
CA TRP A 144 5.88 -17.82 -25.27
C TRP A 144 5.39 -18.37 -26.62
N ALA A 145 4.54 -17.63 -27.34
CA ALA A 145 4.04 -18.07 -28.65
C ALA A 145 5.13 -18.20 -29.73
N ASP A 146 6.30 -17.60 -29.52
CA ASP A 146 7.49 -17.74 -30.37
C ASP A 146 8.36 -18.97 -30.01
N GLY A 147 7.92 -19.78 -29.04
CA GLY A 147 8.64 -20.96 -28.53
C GLY A 147 9.76 -20.66 -27.53
N SER A 148 10.07 -19.38 -27.26
CA SER A 148 11.05 -19.04 -26.22
C SER A 148 10.50 -19.32 -24.82
N ILE A 149 11.38 -19.46 -23.83
CA ILE A 149 11.03 -19.88 -22.46
C ILE A 149 11.22 -18.72 -21.49
N GLY A 150 10.24 -18.50 -20.62
CA GLY A 150 10.35 -17.64 -19.44
C GLY A 150 10.45 -18.45 -18.15
N ARG A 151 11.04 -17.85 -17.11
CA ARG A 151 11.13 -18.43 -15.76
C ARG A 151 11.11 -17.34 -14.70
N ALA A 152 10.42 -17.58 -13.58
CA ALA A 152 10.34 -16.68 -12.44
C ALA A 152 9.96 -17.44 -11.15
N GLY A 153 10.18 -16.82 -9.99
CA GLY A 153 9.80 -17.39 -8.68
C GLY A 153 8.28 -17.50 -8.45
N SER A 154 7.47 -16.73 -9.18
CA SER A 154 6.02 -16.90 -9.28
C SER A 154 5.48 -16.22 -10.53
N LEU A 155 4.29 -16.62 -10.98
CA LEU A 155 3.60 -16.08 -12.14
C LEU A 155 2.18 -15.67 -11.79
N VAL A 156 1.76 -14.47 -12.20
CA VAL A 156 0.41 -13.95 -11.99
C VAL A 156 -0.25 -13.65 -13.33
N GLY A 157 -1.40 -14.28 -13.57
CA GLY A 157 -2.26 -14.05 -14.71
C GLY A 157 -3.16 -12.83 -14.51
N CYS A 158 -2.82 -11.76 -15.21
CA CYS A 158 -3.59 -10.51 -15.33
C CYS A 158 -4.09 -10.32 -16.78
N ASP A 159 -4.25 -11.43 -17.52
CA ASP A 159 -4.43 -11.53 -18.97
C ASP A 159 -5.89 -11.53 -19.43
N GLY A 160 -6.78 -11.01 -18.58
CA GLY A 160 -8.16 -10.70 -18.92
C GLY A 160 -9.09 -11.90 -19.02
N ILE A 161 -10.30 -11.65 -19.52
CA ILE A 161 -11.38 -12.65 -19.53
C ILE A 161 -11.03 -13.92 -20.33
N TYR A 162 -10.19 -13.84 -21.36
CA TYR A 162 -9.72 -14.98 -22.16
C TYR A 162 -8.36 -15.54 -21.67
N SER A 163 -8.11 -15.42 -20.36
CA SER A 163 -6.84 -15.81 -19.73
C SER A 163 -6.36 -17.21 -20.12
N ARG A 164 -5.12 -17.26 -20.61
CA ARG A 164 -4.35 -18.48 -20.86
C ARG A 164 -3.69 -18.99 -19.59
N VAL A 165 -3.38 -18.10 -18.63
CA VAL A 165 -2.88 -18.51 -17.32
C VAL A 165 -3.98 -19.27 -16.54
N ARG A 166 -5.24 -18.82 -16.62
CA ARG A 166 -6.37 -19.55 -16.02
C ARG A 166 -6.52 -20.96 -16.61
N ALA A 167 -6.25 -21.15 -17.90
CA ALA A 167 -6.31 -22.48 -18.52
C ALA A 167 -5.34 -23.49 -17.89
N TYR A 168 -4.29 -23.04 -17.20
CA TYR A 168 -3.44 -23.93 -16.41
C TYR A 168 -4.18 -24.50 -15.17
N LEU A 169 -4.98 -23.67 -14.50
CA LEU A 169 -5.77 -24.08 -13.33
C LEU A 169 -7.06 -24.80 -13.73
N TYR A 170 -7.64 -24.41 -14.88
CA TYR A 170 -8.93 -24.87 -15.41
C TYR A 170 -8.88 -24.99 -16.94
N PRO A 171 -8.36 -26.10 -17.51
CA PRO A 171 -8.12 -26.25 -18.95
C PRO A 171 -9.35 -26.06 -19.85
N GLU A 172 -10.51 -26.54 -19.39
CA GLU A 172 -11.74 -26.55 -20.20
C GLU A 172 -12.65 -25.34 -19.95
N LEU A 173 -12.26 -24.44 -19.05
CA LEU A 173 -13.15 -23.36 -18.62
C LEU A 173 -13.16 -22.21 -19.64
N LYS A 174 -14.38 -21.91 -20.12
CA LYS A 174 -14.65 -20.80 -21.03
C LYS A 174 -15.52 -19.74 -20.34
N PRO A 175 -15.31 -18.45 -20.64
CA PRO A 175 -16.25 -17.40 -20.24
C PRO A 175 -17.66 -17.70 -20.75
N GLN A 176 -18.67 -17.35 -19.97
CA GLN A 176 -20.07 -17.60 -20.28
C GLN A 176 -20.75 -16.31 -20.70
N PHE A 177 -21.37 -16.31 -21.88
CA PHE A 177 -22.21 -15.20 -22.31
C PHE A 177 -23.52 -15.19 -21.51
N ILE A 178 -23.88 -14.05 -20.93
CA ILE A 178 -25.09 -13.96 -20.08
C ILE A 178 -26.33 -13.51 -20.85
N GLY A 179 -26.28 -13.55 -22.18
CA GLY A 179 -27.41 -13.19 -23.04
C GLY A 179 -27.65 -11.69 -23.16
N ILE A 180 -26.68 -10.83 -22.85
CA ILE A 180 -26.81 -9.37 -22.88
C ILE A 180 -25.71 -8.76 -23.73
N VAL A 181 -26.08 -7.84 -24.62
CA VAL A 181 -25.16 -6.96 -25.33
C VAL A 181 -25.46 -5.50 -24.96
N ALA A 182 -24.41 -4.70 -24.78
CA ALA A 182 -24.52 -3.26 -24.65
C ALA A 182 -23.84 -2.56 -25.82
N VAL A 183 -24.44 -1.47 -26.28
CA VAL A 183 -23.85 -0.55 -27.23
C VAL A 183 -23.76 0.80 -26.54
N ALA A 184 -22.62 1.47 -26.66
CA ALA A 184 -22.48 2.83 -26.20
C ALA A 184 -21.74 3.69 -27.22
N ALA A 185 -22.11 4.96 -27.30
CA ALA A 185 -21.51 5.92 -28.19
C ALA A 185 -21.19 7.23 -27.48
N ALA A 186 -20.20 7.96 -27.99
CA ALA A 186 -19.95 9.33 -27.57
C ALA A 186 -20.89 10.32 -28.29
N VAL A 187 -21.30 11.36 -27.56
CA VAL A 187 -22.14 12.44 -28.06
C VAL A 187 -21.61 13.77 -27.50
N PRO A 188 -21.42 14.83 -28.32
CA PRO A 188 -21.07 16.15 -27.81
C PRO A 188 -22.19 16.70 -26.91
N THR A 189 -21.84 17.12 -25.70
CA THR A 189 -22.82 17.68 -24.75
C THR A 189 -23.55 18.89 -25.33
N SER A 190 -22.87 19.70 -26.16
CA SER A 190 -23.46 20.86 -26.84
C SER A 190 -24.62 20.52 -27.79
N CYS A 191 -24.72 19.27 -28.24
CA CYS A 191 -25.78 18.80 -29.13
C CYS A 191 -26.92 18.08 -28.36
N VAL A 192 -26.71 17.81 -27.07
CA VAL A 192 -27.69 17.18 -26.20
C VAL A 192 -28.36 18.29 -25.41
N GLY A 193 -29.66 18.48 -25.60
CA GLY A 193 -30.43 19.51 -24.88
C GLY A 193 -30.61 19.14 -23.40
N VAL A 194 -29.52 19.13 -22.62
CA VAL A 194 -29.50 18.78 -21.20
C VAL A 194 -30.19 19.90 -20.41
N PRO A 195 -31.32 19.61 -19.71
CA PRO A 195 -31.99 20.62 -18.91
C PRO A 195 -31.10 21.15 -17.78
N GLU A 196 -31.30 22.41 -17.39
CA GLU A 196 -30.60 22.97 -16.25
C GLU A 196 -30.90 22.16 -14.98
N GLY A 197 -29.86 21.84 -14.21
CA GLY A 197 -29.99 21.07 -12.97
C GLY A 197 -30.44 19.61 -13.15
N TYR A 198 -30.39 19.05 -14.37
CA TYR A 198 -30.87 17.67 -14.64
C TYR A 198 -30.18 16.60 -13.78
N GLY A 199 -28.89 16.83 -13.51
CA GLY A 199 -27.98 15.93 -12.81
C GLY A 199 -27.49 14.80 -13.73
N LEU A 200 -26.18 14.60 -13.77
CA LEU A 200 -25.51 13.52 -14.50
C LEU A 200 -24.45 12.90 -13.57
N PRO A 201 -24.15 11.59 -13.71
CA PRO A 201 -24.74 10.60 -14.63
C PRO A 201 -26.19 10.22 -14.27
N VAL A 202 -26.93 9.75 -15.27
CA VAL A 202 -28.35 9.37 -15.16
C VAL A 202 -28.68 8.12 -15.95
N THR A 203 -29.53 7.26 -15.39
CA THR A 203 -30.20 6.16 -16.10
C THR A 203 -31.67 6.53 -16.28
N ILE A 204 -32.18 6.53 -17.52
CA ILE A 204 -33.59 6.79 -17.83
C ILE A 204 -34.24 5.47 -18.23
N MET A 205 -35.24 5.04 -17.47
CA MET A 205 -35.83 3.70 -17.53
C MET A 205 -37.26 3.71 -18.07
N SER A 206 -37.57 2.69 -18.87
CA SER A 206 -38.88 2.35 -19.39
C SER A 206 -39.13 0.86 -19.20
N GLN A 207 -40.29 0.50 -18.67
CA GLN A 207 -40.68 -0.91 -18.59
C GLN A 207 -40.96 -1.50 -19.99
N ALA A 208 -41.46 -0.71 -20.93
CA ALA A 208 -41.78 -1.16 -22.28
C ALA A 208 -40.57 -1.10 -23.23
N HIS A 209 -39.65 -0.15 -23.04
CA HIS A 209 -38.58 0.16 -24.00
C HIS A 209 -37.15 0.01 -23.47
N GLY A 210 -36.98 -0.41 -22.21
CA GLY A 210 -35.69 -0.64 -21.56
C GLY A 210 -35.08 0.64 -21.00
N GLY A 211 -33.76 0.67 -20.80
CA GLY A 211 -33.08 1.83 -20.21
C GLY A 211 -31.95 2.40 -21.05
N TYR A 212 -31.80 3.73 -20.99
CA TYR A 212 -30.61 4.44 -21.47
C TYR A 212 -29.76 4.95 -20.31
N ILE A 213 -28.45 4.98 -20.51
CA ILE A 213 -27.49 5.57 -19.57
C ILE A 213 -26.86 6.77 -20.24
N ILE A 214 -26.86 7.92 -19.56
CA ILE A 214 -26.09 9.10 -19.95
C ILE A 214 -25.06 9.41 -18.87
N ALA A 215 -23.79 9.51 -19.25
CA ALA A 215 -22.71 9.82 -18.32
C ALA A 215 -21.60 10.66 -18.99
N PRO A 216 -21.08 11.71 -18.33
CA PRO A 216 -19.93 12.46 -18.83
C PRO A 216 -18.71 11.57 -19.06
N GLN A 217 -17.91 11.83 -20.09
CA GLN A 217 -16.69 11.05 -20.39
C GLN A 217 -15.39 11.84 -20.20
N LEU A 218 -15.38 13.10 -20.67
CA LEU A 218 -14.26 14.03 -20.49
C LEU A 218 -14.41 14.80 -19.18
N SER A 219 -13.28 15.25 -18.62
CA SER A 219 -13.25 15.93 -17.31
C SER A 219 -14.10 17.19 -17.26
N ASP A 220 -14.12 17.96 -18.35
CA ASP A 220 -14.95 19.17 -18.51
C ASP A 220 -16.43 18.88 -18.78
N GLY A 221 -16.80 17.61 -18.99
CA GLY A 221 -18.16 17.19 -19.34
C GLY A 221 -18.59 17.58 -20.75
N SER A 222 -17.66 17.91 -21.66
CA SER A 222 -17.97 18.32 -23.04
C SER A 222 -18.42 17.15 -23.94
N GLU A 223 -18.27 15.91 -23.46
CA GLU A 223 -18.69 14.68 -24.12
C GLU A 223 -19.48 13.77 -23.18
N LEU A 224 -20.60 13.25 -23.66
CA LEU A 224 -21.46 12.29 -22.97
C LEU A 224 -21.32 10.91 -23.60
N MET A 225 -21.42 9.87 -22.77
CA MET A 225 -21.70 8.51 -23.20
C MET A 225 -23.23 8.33 -23.26
N LEU A 226 -23.75 7.90 -24.41
CA LEU A 226 -25.09 7.34 -24.53
C LEU A 226 -24.96 5.82 -24.60
N GLY A 227 -25.49 5.10 -23.61
CA GLY A 227 -25.39 3.65 -23.52
C GLY A 227 -26.76 2.98 -23.44
N ARG A 228 -26.86 1.80 -24.05
CA ARG A 228 -28.05 0.94 -23.98
C ARG A 228 -27.67 -0.54 -23.94
N GLN A 229 -28.45 -1.35 -23.24
CA GLN A 229 -28.28 -2.80 -23.17
C GLN A 229 -29.56 -3.55 -23.55
N ARG A 230 -29.43 -4.74 -24.15
CA ARG A 230 -30.54 -5.61 -24.58
C ARG A 230 -30.17 -7.08 -24.53
N ARG A 231 -31.20 -7.96 -24.55
CA ARG A 231 -30.98 -9.39 -24.76
C ARG A 231 -30.52 -9.63 -26.19
N TRP A 232 -29.57 -10.54 -26.35
CA TRP A 232 -29.06 -10.92 -27.67
C TRP A 232 -28.62 -12.39 -27.64
N PRO A 233 -28.69 -13.13 -28.76
CA PRO A 233 -28.08 -14.46 -28.86
C PRO A 233 -26.55 -14.39 -28.81
N GLU A 234 -25.91 -15.46 -28.36
CA GLU A 234 -24.45 -15.54 -28.39
C GLU A 234 -23.94 -15.59 -29.83
N LEU A 235 -22.90 -14.82 -30.13
CA LEU A 235 -22.14 -14.91 -31.37
C LEU A 235 -20.73 -15.41 -31.09
N ASN A 236 -20.07 -15.93 -32.13
CA ASN A 236 -18.64 -16.17 -32.08
C ASN A 236 -17.87 -14.84 -32.18
N ARG A 237 -16.55 -14.91 -32.02
CA ARG A 237 -15.68 -13.72 -32.05
C ARG A 237 -15.84 -12.91 -33.34
N GLU A 238 -15.80 -13.57 -34.49
CA GLU A 238 -15.96 -12.92 -35.80
C GLU A 238 -17.32 -12.23 -35.94
N GLY A 239 -18.39 -12.83 -35.40
CA GLY A 239 -19.72 -12.24 -35.38
C GLY A 239 -19.81 -10.98 -34.52
N TRP A 240 -19.17 -10.98 -33.34
CA TRP A 240 -19.08 -9.77 -32.52
C TRP A 240 -18.25 -8.68 -33.17
N GLU A 241 -17.11 -9.02 -33.79
CA GLU A 241 -16.27 -8.08 -34.53
C GLU A 241 -17.04 -7.48 -35.73
N ALA A 242 -17.80 -8.30 -36.46
CA ALA A 242 -18.64 -7.85 -37.56
C ALA A 242 -19.78 -6.91 -37.11
N LEU A 243 -20.43 -7.20 -35.98
CA LEU A 243 -21.45 -6.29 -35.41
C LEU A 243 -20.83 -4.97 -34.95
N ALA A 244 -19.67 -5.02 -34.28
CA ALA A 244 -18.98 -3.83 -33.82
C ALA A 244 -18.51 -2.92 -34.97
N ALA A 245 -18.18 -3.50 -36.12
CA ALA A 245 -17.83 -2.77 -37.34
C ALA A 245 -19.04 -2.24 -38.12
N ASN A 246 -20.26 -2.68 -37.80
CA ASN A 246 -21.48 -2.24 -38.46
C ASN A 246 -22.07 -1.02 -37.73
N GLU A 247 -21.65 0.17 -38.15
CA GLU A 247 -22.08 1.44 -37.55
C GLU A 247 -23.60 1.65 -37.63
N ASP A 248 -24.22 1.32 -38.77
CA ASP A 248 -25.66 1.52 -38.96
C ASP A 248 -26.46 0.61 -38.02
N TRP A 249 -26.04 -0.65 -37.85
CA TRP A 249 -26.66 -1.55 -36.86
C TRP A 249 -26.52 -0.99 -35.43
N CYS A 250 -25.35 -0.44 -35.08
CA CYS A 250 -25.13 0.13 -33.76
C CYS A 250 -26.00 1.36 -33.50
N ILE A 251 -26.16 2.23 -34.50
CA ILE A 251 -27.03 3.41 -34.43
C ILE A 251 -28.49 2.95 -34.32
N ASP A 252 -28.93 1.98 -35.12
CA ASP A 252 -30.29 1.44 -35.04
C ASP A 252 -30.58 0.82 -33.67
N PHE A 253 -29.60 0.09 -33.11
CA PHE A 253 -29.67 -0.47 -31.76
C PHE A 253 -29.86 0.64 -30.70
N LEU A 254 -29.11 1.73 -30.82
CA LEU A 254 -29.21 2.90 -29.93
C LEU A 254 -30.47 3.75 -30.21
N SER A 255 -31.07 3.68 -31.40
CA SER A 255 -32.19 4.55 -31.79
C SER A 255 -33.57 3.97 -31.45
N GLN A 256 -33.70 2.64 -31.43
CA GLN A 256 -35.02 2.00 -31.42
C GLN A 256 -35.86 2.36 -30.17
N GLY A 257 -37.02 2.98 -30.34
CA GLY A 257 -37.89 3.35 -29.22
C GLY A 257 -37.42 4.60 -28.46
N ALA A 258 -36.41 5.33 -28.97
CA ALA A 258 -35.94 6.59 -28.38
C ALA A 258 -37.03 7.69 -28.38
N GLU A 259 -38.01 7.61 -29.29
CA GLU A 259 -39.16 8.50 -29.38
C GLU A 259 -40.01 8.54 -28.10
N HIS A 260 -40.00 7.45 -27.32
CA HIS A 260 -40.72 7.33 -26.05
C HIS A 260 -39.97 7.95 -24.85
N PHE A 261 -38.72 8.37 -25.03
CA PHE A 261 -37.90 8.94 -23.96
C PHE A 261 -37.83 10.48 -24.02
N PRO A 262 -37.39 11.16 -22.95
CA PRO A 262 -37.29 12.62 -22.93
C PRO A 262 -36.36 13.20 -24.03
N PRO A 263 -36.45 14.51 -24.33
CA PRO A 263 -35.64 15.16 -25.37
C PRO A 263 -34.13 14.89 -25.28
N ILE A 264 -33.60 14.67 -24.08
CA ILE A 264 -32.18 14.34 -23.86
C ILE A 264 -31.76 13.05 -24.58
N ILE A 265 -32.60 12.01 -24.62
CA ILE A 265 -32.30 10.76 -25.35
C ILE A 265 -32.41 10.98 -26.86
N ARG A 266 -33.50 11.61 -27.31
CA ARG A 266 -33.74 11.85 -28.74
C ARG A 266 -32.64 12.71 -29.37
N SER A 267 -32.22 13.78 -28.69
CA SER A 267 -31.10 14.61 -29.13
C SER A 267 -29.76 13.87 -29.06
N SER A 268 -29.56 12.98 -28.09
CA SER A 268 -28.35 12.16 -28.03
C SER A 268 -28.23 11.21 -29.20
N VAL A 269 -29.30 10.46 -29.50
CA VAL A 269 -29.36 9.51 -30.63
C VAL A 269 -29.11 10.22 -31.97
N ALA A 270 -29.70 11.40 -32.15
CA ALA A 270 -29.53 12.17 -33.39
C ALA A 270 -28.10 12.70 -33.61
N ASN A 271 -27.23 12.68 -32.59
CA ASN A 271 -25.90 13.31 -32.62
C ASN A 271 -24.77 12.34 -32.24
N ILE A 272 -24.99 11.03 -32.40
CA ILE A 272 -23.97 9.99 -32.17
C ILE A 272 -22.71 10.23 -33.03
N GLN A 273 -21.54 10.18 -32.40
CA GLN A 273 -20.26 10.13 -33.10
C GLN A 273 -19.97 8.71 -33.58
N ARG A 274 -20.05 8.50 -34.90
CA ARG A 274 -19.93 7.19 -35.57
C ARG A 274 -18.59 6.48 -35.27
N ASP A 275 -17.51 7.26 -35.21
CA ASP A 275 -16.14 6.79 -34.93
C ASP A 275 -15.89 6.44 -33.45
N LYS A 276 -16.86 6.69 -32.57
CA LYS A 276 -16.75 6.45 -31.12
C LYS A 276 -17.87 5.57 -30.58
N ILE A 277 -18.21 4.53 -31.34
CA ILE A 277 -19.16 3.49 -30.95
C ILE A 277 -18.40 2.29 -30.38
N ASN A 278 -18.92 1.70 -29.32
CA ASN A 278 -18.39 0.49 -28.71
C ASN A 278 -19.50 -0.52 -28.48
N VAL A 279 -19.22 -1.78 -28.80
CA VAL A 279 -20.12 -2.93 -28.56
C VAL A 279 -19.48 -3.83 -27.51
N TRP A 280 -20.25 -4.14 -26.46
CA TRP A 280 -19.84 -4.98 -25.35
C TRP A 280 -20.81 -6.16 -25.16
N PRO A 281 -20.47 -7.36 -25.65
CA PRO A 281 -21.15 -8.57 -25.23
C PRO A 281 -20.76 -8.91 -23.80
N PHE A 282 -21.75 -9.17 -22.94
CA PHE A 282 -21.49 -9.42 -21.52
C PHE A 282 -21.14 -10.89 -21.31
N TYR A 283 -19.88 -11.12 -21.01
CA TYR A 283 -19.34 -12.41 -20.60
C TYR A 283 -18.95 -12.37 -19.13
N VAL A 284 -19.11 -13.50 -18.44
CA VAL A 284 -18.66 -13.68 -17.06
C VAL A 284 -17.71 -14.86 -16.95
N VAL A 285 -16.81 -14.80 -15.97
CA VAL A 285 -16.10 -16.00 -15.51
C VAL A 285 -16.95 -16.64 -14.41
N PRO A 286 -17.35 -17.92 -14.53
CA PRO A 286 -18.11 -18.58 -13.48
C PRO A 286 -17.28 -18.64 -12.19
N ARG A 287 -17.96 -18.73 -11.04
CA ARG A 287 -17.31 -18.81 -9.73
C ARG A 287 -16.26 -19.94 -9.71
N LEU A 288 -15.02 -19.59 -9.39
CA LEU A 288 -13.90 -20.52 -9.35
C LEU A 288 -13.64 -20.98 -7.91
N ASP A 289 -13.31 -22.26 -7.73
CA ASP A 289 -12.96 -22.81 -6.43
C ASP A 289 -11.58 -22.37 -5.95
N ARG A 290 -10.63 -22.13 -6.86
CA ARG A 290 -9.28 -21.62 -6.57
C ARG A 290 -8.86 -20.57 -7.58
N TRP A 291 -8.06 -19.59 -7.14
CA TRP A 291 -7.38 -18.62 -8.01
C TRP A 291 -5.87 -18.82 -8.01
N VAL A 292 -5.39 -19.85 -7.33
CA VAL A 292 -3.99 -20.08 -7.02
C VAL A 292 -3.73 -21.57 -7.21
N SER A 293 -2.58 -21.92 -7.76
CA SER A 293 -2.12 -23.30 -7.89
C SER A 293 -1.86 -23.95 -6.53
N ASP A 294 -1.69 -25.27 -6.51
CA ASP A 294 -1.52 -26.03 -5.28
C ASP A 294 -0.20 -25.68 -4.56
N SER A 295 0.86 -25.35 -5.31
CA SER A 295 2.14 -24.88 -4.75
C SER A 295 2.14 -23.38 -4.38
N GLY A 296 1.13 -22.62 -4.82
CA GLY A 296 1.05 -21.19 -4.53
C GLY A 296 1.87 -20.30 -5.45
N ARG A 297 2.47 -20.85 -6.53
CA ARG A 297 3.41 -20.11 -7.40
C ARG A 297 2.75 -19.52 -8.63
N VAL A 298 1.58 -20.03 -9.03
CA VAL A 298 0.75 -19.48 -10.10
C VAL A 298 -0.54 -18.92 -9.48
N ALA A 299 -0.87 -17.67 -9.78
CA ALA A 299 -2.13 -17.05 -9.39
C ALA A 299 -2.82 -16.38 -10.57
N ILE A 300 -4.13 -16.20 -10.49
CA ILE A 300 -4.93 -15.40 -11.44
C ILE A 300 -5.74 -14.36 -10.66
N MET A 301 -5.99 -13.20 -11.27
CA MET A 301 -6.75 -12.12 -10.65
C MET A 301 -7.40 -11.18 -11.68
N GLY A 302 -8.30 -10.31 -11.21
CA GLY A 302 -9.10 -9.47 -12.10
C GLY A 302 -10.01 -10.28 -13.01
N ASP A 303 -10.20 -9.84 -14.25
CA ASP A 303 -11.06 -10.54 -15.23
C ASP A 303 -10.58 -11.97 -15.54
N ALA A 304 -9.30 -12.28 -15.31
CA ALA A 304 -8.81 -13.65 -15.42
C ALA A 304 -9.46 -14.57 -14.36
N ALA A 305 -9.84 -14.04 -13.20
CA ALA A 305 -10.43 -14.81 -12.10
C ALA A 305 -11.95 -14.66 -11.97
N HIS A 306 -12.51 -13.48 -12.24
CA HIS A 306 -13.88 -13.17 -11.84
C HIS A 306 -14.62 -12.15 -12.71
N ALA A 307 -14.30 -12.05 -14.00
CA ALA A 307 -14.90 -11.05 -14.91
C ALA A 307 -16.38 -10.77 -14.61
N ILE A 308 -16.65 -9.54 -14.18
CA ILE A 308 -17.95 -9.08 -13.69
C ILE A 308 -18.65 -8.31 -14.81
N PRO A 309 -19.98 -8.45 -15.00
CA PRO A 309 -20.72 -7.60 -15.94
C PRO A 309 -20.50 -6.11 -15.61
N PRO A 310 -20.39 -5.23 -16.62
CA PRO A 310 -20.07 -3.82 -16.40
C PRO A 310 -21.20 -3.02 -15.72
N SER A 311 -22.37 -3.62 -15.54
CA SER A 311 -23.61 -2.98 -15.10
C SER A 311 -23.55 -2.34 -13.71
N SER A 312 -22.70 -2.87 -12.82
CA SER A 312 -22.46 -2.34 -11.47
C SER A 312 -21.39 -1.24 -11.42
N GLY A 313 -20.61 -1.07 -12.49
CA GLY A 313 -19.44 -0.19 -12.51
C GLY A 313 -18.25 -0.67 -11.67
N GLN A 314 -18.31 -1.84 -11.01
CA GLN A 314 -17.28 -2.27 -10.06
C GLN A 314 -16.16 -3.16 -10.63
N GLY A 315 -16.26 -3.65 -11.87
CA GLY A 315 -15.25 -4.55 -12.46
C GLY A 315 -13.82 -4.00 -12.35
N ALA A 316 -13.57 -2.81 -12.88
CA ALA A 316 -12.25 -2.16 -12.80
C ALA A 316 -11.82 -1.88 -11.35
N ASN A 317 -12.75 -1.52 -10.48
CA ASN A 317 -12.46 -1.26 -9.06
C ASN A 317 -11.97 -2.53 -8.34
N GLN A 318 -12.58 -3.68 -8.62
CA GLN A 318 -12.18 -4.95 -8.01
C GLN A 318 -10.84 -5.47 -8.53
N VAL A 319 -10.50 -5.17 -9.79
CA VAL A 319 -9.17 -5.43 -10.35
C VAL A 319 -8.07 -4.72 -9.55
N LEU A 320 -8.32 -3.47 -9.14
CA LEU A 320 -7.38 -2.70 -8.31
C LEU A 320 -7.31 -3.26 -6.89
N GLU A 321 -8.45 -3.60 -6.29
CA GLU A 321 -8.49 -4.24 -4.96
C GLU A 321 -7.71 -5.56 -4.92
N ASP A 322 -7.88 -6.43 -5.92
CA ASP A 322 -7.14 -7.68 -6.02
C ASP A 322 -5.63 -7.44 -6.06
N SER A 323 -5.22 -6.52 -6.95
CA SER A 323 -3.82 -6.22 -7.21
C SER A 323 -3.12 -5.68 -5.96
N TYR A 324 -3.76 -4.72 -5.28
CA TYR A 324 -3.23 -4.09 -4.08
C TYR A 324 -3.18 -5.05 -2.90
N THR A 325 -4.28 -5.76 -2.64
CA THR A 325 -4.34 -6.70 -1.50
C THR A 325 -3.46 -7.93 -1.70
N TYR A 326 -3.28 -8.41 -2.94
CA TYR A 326 -2.31 -9.45 -3.26
C TYR A 326 -0.89 -8.99 -2.92
N ALA A 327 -0.52 -7.78 -3.35
CA ALA A 327 0.81 -7.25 -3.09
C ALA A 327 1.08 -7.05 -1.59
N LEU A 328 0.16 -6.42 -0.85
CA LEU A 328 0.24 -6.26 0.60
C LEU A 328 0.43 -7.62 1.31
N LEU A 329 -0.39 -8.61 0.95
CA LEU A 329 -0.28 -9.94 1.52
C LEU A 329 1.09 -10.57 1.22
N ARG A 330 1.59 -10.43 -0.01
CA ARG A 330 2.91 -10.92 -0.38
C ARG A 330 4.03 -10.27 0.44
N GLY A 331 3.93 -8.96 0.73
CA GLY A 331 4.88 -8.22 1.55
C GLY A 331 4.91 -8.67 3.02
N GLN A 332 3.80 -9.20 3.53
CA GLN A 332 3.67 -9.64 4.93
C GLN A 332 3.91 -11.15 5.15
N CYS A 333 3.96 -11.95 4.09
CA CYS A 333 4.11 -13.40 4.22
C CYS A 333 5.56 -13.81 4.49
N MET A 334 5.74 -14.75 5.42
CA MET A 334 7.03 -15.42 5.61
C MET A 334 7.33 -16.38 4.44
N PRO A 335 8.60 -16.68 4.17
CA PRO A 335 8.96 -17.71 3.21
C PRO A 335 8.24 -19.03 3.50
N GLY A 336 7.50 -19.56 2.53
CA GLY A 336 6.75 -20.82 2.64
C GLY A 336 5.27 -20.69 3.06
N SER A 337 4.83 -19.56 3.61
CA SER A 337 3.42 -19.37 4.01
C SER A 337 2.54 -18.76 2.91
N THR A 338 3.16 -18.28 1.82
CA THR A 338 2.48 -17.51 0.76
C THR A 338 1.31 -18.26 0.14
N GLY A 339 1.44 -19.55 -0.18
CA GLY A 339 0.36 -20.32 -0.82
C GLY A 339 -0.89 -20.43 0.06
N HIS A 340 -0.73 -20.62 1.37
CA HIS A 340 -1.86 -20.65 2.31
C HIS A 340 -2.54 -19.29 2.44
N ALA A 341 -1.75 -18.23 2.57
CA ALA A 341 -2.28 -16.87 2.67
C ALA A 341 -3.02 -16.47 1.39
N LEU A 342 -2.49 -16.81 0.22
CA LEU A 342 -3.16 -16.55 -1.07
C LEU A 342 -4.49 -17.30 -1.21
N ARG A 343 -4.63 -18.50 -0.63
CA ARG A 343 -5.92 -19.20 -0.58
C ARG A 343 -6.96 -18.44 0.27
N ARG A 344 -6.55 -17.88 1.40
CA ARG A 344 -7.43 -17.05 2.24
C ARG A 344 -7.77 -15.70 1.60
N TRP A 345 -6.81 -15.07 0.95
CA TRP A 345 -7.06 -13.90 0.12
C TRP A 345 -8.12 -14.20 -0.94
N LYS A 346 -8.00 -15.31 -1.68
CA LYS A 346 -9.01 -15.72 -2.65
C LYS A 346 -10.40 -15.85 -2.04
N GLU A 347 -10.54 -16.44 -0.85
CA GLU A 347 -11.82 -16.58 -0.17
C GLU A 347 -12.43 -15.21 0.18
N GLY A 348 -11.66 -14.33 0.83
CA GLY A 348 -12.13 -12.99 1.20
C GLY A 348 -12.45 -12.11 0.00
N ARG A 349 -11.69 -12.24 -1.10
CA ARG A 349 -12.00 -11.58 -2.37
C ARG A 349 -13.27 -12.15 -3.00
N GLN A 350 -13.44 -13.47 -3.05
CA GLN A 350 -14.61 -14.12 -3.62
C GLN A 350 -15.91 -13.70 -2.92
N GLU A 351 -15.92 -13.55 -1.59
CA GLU A 351 -17.10 -13.08 -0.85
C GLU A 351 -17.54 -11.68 -1.30
N ARG A 352 -16.58 -10.79 -1.60
CA ARG A 352 -16.87 -9.45 -2.12
C ARG A 352 -17.42 -9.51 -3.55
N ILE A 353 -16.80 -10.33 -4.40
CA ILE A 353 -17.27 -10.57 -5.77
C ILE A 353 -18.70 -11.12 -5.79
N ASP A 354 -19.01 -12.09 -4.93
CA ASP A 354 -20.34 -12.72 -4.87
C ASP A 354 -21.44 -11.70 -4.51
N ARG A 355 -21.13 -10.73 -3.64
CA ARG A 355 -22.05 -9.61 -3.33
C ARG A 355 -22.20 -8.65 -4.51
N LEU A 356 -21.11 -8.34 -5.22
CA LEU A 356 -21.13 -7.45 -6.37
C LEU A 356 -21.86 -8.04 -7.58
N LEU A 357 -21.79 -9.36 -7.79
CA LEU A 357 -22.54 -10.04 -8.85
C LEU A 357 -24.06 -9.93 -8.64
N LYS A 358 -24.52 -10.06 -7.39
CA LYS A 358 -25.93 -9.82 -7.04
C LYS A 358 -26.35 -8.38 -7.35
N PHE A 359 -25.50 -7.42 -7.04
CA PHE A 359 -25.74 -6.01 -7.37
C PHE A 359 -25.74 -5.75 -8.89
N ALA A 360 -24.83 -6.38 -9.64
CA ALA A 360 -24.79 -6.26 -11.10
C ALA A 360 -26.04 -6.84 -11.77
N ASP A 361 -26.52 -7.99 -11.29
CA ASP A 361 -27.77 -8.60 -11.76
C ASP A 361 -28.99 -7.69 -11.52
N GLU A 362 -29.07 -7.10 -10.34
CA GLU A 362 -30.09 -6.12 -9.98
C GLU A 362 -30.08 -4.91 -10.91
N MET A 363 -28.89 -4.34 -11.19
CA MET A 363 -28.74 -3.23 -12.14
C MET A 363 -29.09 -3.64 -13.58
N ASN A 364 -28.83 -4.89 -13.96
CA ASN A 364 -29.26 -5.41 -15.26
C ASN A 364 -30.79 -5.44 -15.35
N ARG A 365 -31.48 -6.08 -14.39
CA ARG A 365 -32.94 -6.23 -14.42
C ARG A 365 -33.68 -4.88 -14.50
N ARG A 366 -33.17 -3.84 -13.84
CA ARG A 366 -33.73 -2.47 -13.91
C ARG A 366 -33.65 -1.80 -15.29
N ARG A 367 -32.64 -2.16 -16.10
CA ARG A 367 -32.40 -1.55 -17.42
C ARG A 367 -33.07 -2.33 -18.57
N MET A 368 -33.75 -3.42 -18.27
CA MET A 368 -34.39 -4.33 -19.23
C MET A 368 -35.91 -4.13 -19.29
N THR A 369 -36.53 -4.55 -20.39
CA THR A 369 -37.99 -4.48 -20.60
C THR A 369 -38.73 -5.57 -19.82
N SER A 370 -39.97 -5.29 -19.38
CA SER A 370 -40.87 -6.28 -18.75
C SER A 370 -41.76 -7.06 -19.72
N VAL A 371 -41.93 -6.58 -20.96
CA VAL A 371 -43.00 -7.03 -21.87
C VAL A 371 -42.54 -8.02 -22.94
N ALA A 372 -41.24 -8.08 -23.28
CA ALA A 372 -40.80 -8.71 -24.54
C ALA A 372 -40.39 -10.19 -24.47
N ASP A 373 -39.97 -10.74 -23.32
CA ASP A 373 -39.04 -11.88 -23.37
C ASP A 373 -39.48 -13.18 -22.69
N GLY A 374 -40.72 -13.28 -22.16
CA GLY A 374 -41.21 -14.52 -21.54
C GLY A 374 -40.43 -15.00 -20.29
N SER A 375 -39.44 -14.23 -19.82
CA SER A 375 -38.73 -14.46 -18.56
C SER A 375 -39.49 -13.86 -17.38
N GLU A 376 -39.53 -14.56 -16.24
CA GLU A 376 -40.14 -14.08 -14.97
C GLU A 376 -39.41 -12.88 -14.32
N ASP A 377 -38.39 -12.31 -14.97
CA ASP A 377 -37.60 -11.17 -14.46
C ASP A 377 -38.43 -9.88 -14.46
N LYS A 378 -39.22 -9.69 -13.40
CA LYS A 378 -39.92 -8.43 -13.15
C LYS A 378 -38.90 -7.31 -12.84
N PRO A 379 -39.09 -6.10 -13.37
CA PRO A 379 -38.29 -4.94 -12.98
C PRO A 379 -38.36 -4.73 -11.47
N VAL A 380 -37.23 -4.42 -10.83
CA VAL A 380 -37.23 -4.13 -9.40
C VAL A 380 -37.72 -2.71 -9.14
N LEU A 381 -38.74 -2.62 -8.31
CA LEU A 381 -39.40 -1.37 -7.91
C LEU A 381 -38.90 -0.83 -6.56
N THR A 382 -38.18 -1.64 -5.78
CA THR A 382 -37.60 -1.22 -4.49
C THR A 382 -36.52 -0.16 -4.71
N LYS A 383 -36.46 0.91 -3.93
CA LYS A 383 -35.40 1.92 -4.11
C LYS A 383 -34.06 1.36 -3.66
N ILE A 384 -32.99 1.61 -4.43
CA ILE A 384 -31.62 1.20 -4.09
C ILE A 384 -31.25 1.75 -2.71
N THR A 385 -31.61 3.00 -2.44
CA THR A 385 -31.35 3.67 -1.15
C THR A 385 -31.92 2.95 0.06
N GLU A 386 -32.92 2.09 -0.10
CA GLU A 386 -33.60 1.43 1.02
C GLU A 386 -32.85 0.19 1.52
N TYR A 387 -31.93 -0.38 0.73
CA TYR A 387 -31.27 -1.64 1.08
C TYR A 387 -29.78 -1.71 0.70
N LEU A 388 -29.29 -0.81 -0.16
CA LEU A 388 -27.91 -0.81 -0.60
C LEU A 388 -27.09 0.15 0.27
N ASP A 389 -26.44 -0.42 1.29
CA ASP A 389 -25.32 0.23 1.94
C ASP A 389 -24.03 -0.11 1.16
N LEU A 390 -23.34 0.93 0.69
CA LEU A 390 -22.08 0.81 -0.05
C LEU A 390 -20.84 1.03 0.84
N ASP A 391 -21.00 1.25 2.16
CA ASP A 391 -19.85 1.46 3.06
C ASP A 391 -18.89 0.27 3.04
N TRP A 392 -19.40 -0.97 2.97
CA TRP A 392 -18.56 -2.16 2.87
C TRP A 392 -17.74 -2.22 1.57
N VAL A 393 -18.19 -1.55 0.50
CA VAL A 393 -17.45 -1.42 -0.76
C VAL A 393 -16.51 -0.23 -0.69
N PHE A 394 -16.94 0.93 -0.21
CA PHE A 394 -16.23 2.22 -0.35
C PHE A 394 -15.33 2.59 0.84
N LYS A 395 -15.48 1.94 2.00
CA LYS A 395 -14.61 2.07 3.18
C LYS A 395 -13.87 0.77 3.55
N PRO A 396 -13.24 0.05 2.61
CA PRO A 396 -12.48 -1.14 2.96
C PRO A 396 -11.23 -0.75 3.76
N ASP A 397 -11.01 -1.45 4.86
CA ASP A 397 -9.73 -1.49 5.56
C ASP A 397 -8.86 -2.60 4.95
N TYR A 398 -8.13 -2.25 3.89
CA TYR A 398 -7.31 -3.22 3.17
C TYR A 398 -6.22 -3.84 4.03
N ARG A 399 -5.61 -3.07 4.95
CA ARG A 399 -4.54 -3.57 5.83
C ARG A 399 -5.13 -4.51 6.87
N GLY A 400 -6.23 -4.15 7.52
CA GLY A 400 -6.95 -5.04 8.43
C GLY A 400 -7.37 -6.35 7.76
N MET A 401 -7.99 -6.28 6.56
CA MET A 401 -8.36 -7.46 5.79
C MET A 401 -7.18 -8.39 5.49
N VAL A 402 -6.04 -7.83 5.05
CA VAL A 402 -4.84 -8.62 4.75
C VAL A 402 -4.23 -9.22 6.03
N ASN A 403 -4.16 -8.44 7.11
CA ASN A 403 -3.67 -8.90 8.41
C ASN A 403 -4.50 -10.10 8.90
N ASP A 404 -5.83 -10.04 8.80
CA ASP A 404 -6.72 -11.14 9.16
C ASP A 404 -6.41 -12.41 8.35
N TRP A 405 -6.21 -12.28 7.04
CA TRP A 405 -5.90 -13.42 6.17
C TRP A 405 -4.53 -14.04 6.50
N VAL A 406 -3.53 -13.22 6.83
CA VAL A 406 -2.18 -13.70 7.20
C VAL A 406 -2.19 -14.35 8.59
N GLN A 407 -2.88 -13.78 9.57
CA GLN A 407 -2.93 -14.31 10.95
C GLN A 407 -3.73 -15.61 11.05
N ALA A 408 -4.79 -15.77 10.25
CA ALA A 408 -5.53 -17.02 10.17
C ALA A 408 -4.64 -18.20 9.77
N VAL A 409 -3.63 -17.97 8.92
CA VAL A 409 -2.66 -19.00 8.52
C VAL A 409 -1.70 -19.35 9.65
N LYS A 410 -1.14 -18.34 10.34
CA LYS A 410 -0.23 -18.54 11.49
C LYS A 410 -0.88 -19.36 12.60
N SER A 411 -2.17 -19.10 12.87
CA SER A 411 -2.96 -19.81 13.88
C SER A 411 -3.18 -21.28 13.53
N LEU A 412 -3.43 -21.59 12.25
CA LEU A 412 -3.60 -22.97 11.77
C LEU A 412 -2.29 -23.76 11.77
N GLU A 413 -1.16 -23.12 11.47
CA GLU A 413 0.18 -23.74 11.54
C GLU A 413 0.60 -24.03 12.99
N LEU A 414 0.28 -23.16 13.95
CA LEU A 414 0.49 -23.38 15.39
C LEU A 414 -0.37 -24.53 15.95
N LEU A 415 -1.62 -24.67 15.48
CA LEU A 415 -2.52 -25.78 15.82
C LEU A 415 -2.10 -27.10 15.13
N GLY A 416 -1.53 -27.03 13.93
CA GLY A 416 -0.92 -28.17 13.22
C GLY A 416 0.39 -28.65 13.86
N ALA A 417 1.23 -27.73 14.33
CA ALA A 417 2.48 -28.05 15.03
C ALA A 417 2.22 -28.73 16.39
N THR A 418 1.21 -28.26 17.13
CA THR A 418 0.81 -28.87 18.42
C THR A 418 0.13 -30.24 18.28
N SER A 419 -0.49 -30.54 17.13
CA SER A 419 -1.01 -31.87 16.82
C SER A 419 0.06 -32.83 16.27
N SER A 420 1.10 -32.33 15.60
CA SER A 420 2.23 -33.14 15.13
C SER A 420 3.17 -33.64 16.24
N GLN A 421 3.24 -32.96 17.39
CA GLN A 421 4.01 -33.42 18.57
C GLN A 421 3.29 -34.47 19.43
N LYS A 422 1.99 -34.73 19.22
CA LYS A 422 1.24 -35.82 19.88
C LYS A 422 1.06 -37.07 19.01
N GLY A 423 1.47 -37.03 17.74
CA GLY A 423 1.31 -38.10 16.76
C GLY A 423 2.47 -39.10 16.67
N ARG A 424 3.05 -39.54 17.80
CA ARG A 424 4.00 -40.66 17.81
C ARG A 424 3.85 -41.54 19.05
N ARG A 425 2.68 -42.15 19.23
CA ARG A 425 2.52 -43.43 19.95
C ARG A 425 1.12 -44.05 19.74
N ARG A 426 1.13 -45.20 19.06
CA ARG A 426 0.21 -46.37 19.09
C ARG A 426 -1.25 -46.26 18.61
N ASN A 427 -1.52 -47.08 17.60
CA ASN A 427 -2.79 -47.73 17.26
C ASN A 427 -3.52 -48.31 18.49
N ASN A 428 -4.84 -48.08 18.61
CA ASN A 428 -5.90 -49.10 18.52
C ASN A 428 -7.30 -48.55 18.85
N ARG A 429 -8.24 -48.78 17.93
CA ARG A 429 -9.65 -49.20 18.12
C ARG A 429 -10.70 -48.32 18.87
N THR A 430 -11.77 -48.03 18.11
CA THR A 430 -13.23 -47.99 18.41
C THR A 430 -13.90 -46.83 19.18
N ASN A 431 -14.92 -46.26 18.50
CA ASN A 431 -16.27 -45.82 18.90
C ASN A 431 -16.53 -45.03 20.22
N ALA A 432 -16.98 -43.79 20.00
CA ALA A 432 -18.30 -43.21 20.36
C ALA A 432 -18.74 -42.92 21.83
N VAL A 433 -19.39 -41.75 21.97
CA VAL A 433 -20.49 -41.34 22.89
C VAL A 433 -20.15 -40.63 24.25
N TYR A 434 -20.61 -39.36 24.32
CA TYR A 434 -21.22 -38.52 25.38
C TYR A 434 -20.70 -38.48 26.85
N PHE A 435 -20.61 -37.22 27.36
CA PHE A 435 -20.92 -36.67 28.73
C PHE A 435 -20.43 -37.45 29.97
N SER A 436 -19.88 -36.90 31.06
CA SER A 436 -20.08 -35.63 31.77
C SER A 436 -19.17 -35.58 33.02
N ARG A 437 -18.93 -34.36 33.53
CA ARG A 437 -18.76 -33.90 34.93
C ARG A 437 -17.86 -34.61 35.97
N GLU A 438 -17.17 -33.71 36.69
CA GLU A 438 -16.86 -33.70 38.13
C GLU A 438 -15.58 -34.38 38.67
N ILE A 439 -14.58 -33.52 38.88
CA ILE A 439 -13.96 -33.17 40.17
C ILE A 439 -14.01 -34.25 41.26
N LYS A 440 -12.83 -34.72 41.69
CA LYS A 440 -12.45 -34.74 43.11
C LYS A 440 -10.94 -34.86 43.31
N SER A 441 -10.46 -33.96 44.16
CA SER A 441 -9.19 -33.93 44.87
C SER A 441 -8.84 -35.26 45.54
N ILE A 442 -7.55 -35.48 45.82
CA ILE A 442 -7.03 -35.58 47.20
C ILE A 442 -5.49 -35.56 47.17
N GLN A 443 -4.96 -34.79 48.12
CA GLN A 443 -3.56 -34.58 48.45
C GLN A 443 -2.89 -35.87 48.99
N GLY A 444 -1.57 -35.93 48.83
CA GLY A 444 -0.73 -36.91 49.51
C GLY A 444 0.72 -36.44 49.52
N THR A 445 1.07 -35.69 50.56
CA THR A 445 2.42 -35.26 50.93
C THR A 445 3.28 -36.45 51.40
N HIS A 446 4.54 -36.52 50.97
CA HIS A 446 5.65 -36.94 51.85
C HIS A 446 7.01 -36.44 51.36
N SER A 447 7.64 -35.62 52.20
CA SER A 447 9.09 -35.38 52.30
C SER A 447 9.83 -36.69 52.63
N VAL A 448 11.09 -36.92 52.28
CA VAL A 448 12.29 -36.47 53.04
C VAL A 448 13.59 -36.98 52.34
N LYS A 449 14.65 -36.15 52.40
CA LYS A 449 16.12 -36.40 52.39
C LYS A 449 16.92 -36.65 51.09
N ALA A 450 17.61 -35.56 50.71
CA ALA A 450 19.03 -35.36 50.42
C ALA A 450 19.99 -36.56 50.28
N ALA A 451 20.79 -36.51 49.20
CA ALA A 451 22.23 -36.81 49.21
C ALA A 451 22.93 -36.12 48.02
N VAL A 452 23.99 -35.36 48.32
CA VAL A 452 25.00 -34.85 47.36
C VAL A 452 26.26 -35.70 47.54
N PRO A 453 26.94 -36.08 46.44
CA PRO A 453 28.35 -35.73 46.36
C PRO A 453 28.80 -35.31 44.94
N ALA A 454 29.70 -34.33 44.91
CA ALA A 454 30.60 -34.01 43.79
C ALA A 454 31.96 -34.75 44.00
N PRO A 455 33.00 -34.54 43.16
CA PRO A 455 33.08 -34.57 41.69
C PRO A 455 34.10 -35.63 41.21
N SER A 456 34.02 -36.09 39.95
CA SER A 456 35.13 -36.84 39.33
C SER A 456 35.68 -36.09 38.11
N MET A 457 36.97 -35.76 38.20
CA MET A 457 37.78 -35.28 37.09
C MET A 457 38.08 -36.44 36.14
N THR A 458 37.74 -36.29 34.86
CA THR A 458 38.38 -37.03 33.78
C THR A 458 38.68 -36.09 32.62
N THR A 459 39.97 -35.91 32.41
CA THR A 459 40.62 -35.18 31.34
C THR A 459 40.12 -35.67 29.98
N ARG A 460 39.56 -34.77 29.17
CA ARG A 460 39.31 -35.01 27.75
C ARG A 460 39.90 -33.87 26.94
N THR A 461 40.85 -34.27 26.10
CA THR A 461 41.69 -33.46 25.23
C THR A 461 40.83 -32.52 24.36
N VAL A 462 41.02 -31.22 24.54
CA VAL A 462 40.42 -30.18 23.69
C VAL A 462 41.32 -29.97 22.48
N THR A 463 40.85 -30.39 21.32
CA THR A 463 41.36 -29.90 20.04
C THR A 463 40.72 -28.53 19.82
N ALA A 464 41.55 -27.48 19.87
CA ALA A 464 41.14 -26.11 19.67
C ALA A 464 40.83 -25.82 18.18
N THR A 465 39.65 -25.28 17.90
CA THR A 465 39.44 -24.35 16.77
C THR A 465 38.24 -23.44 17.06
N ALA A 466 38.53 -22.12 17.13
CA ALA A 466 37.65 -20.93 17.09
C ALA A 466 36.48 -20.85 18.10
N GLY A 467 36.37 -19.92 19.05
CA GLY A 467 37.06 -18.65 19.30
C GLY A 467 36.06 -17.75 20.02
N LEU A 468 36.19 -17.62 21.35
CA LEU A 468 35.47 -16.64 22.16
C LEU A 468 35.82 -15.23 21.66
N ARG A 469 34.87 -14.49 21.05
CA ARG A 469 35.03 -13.05 20.85
C ARG A 469 34.78 -12.37 22.19
N ALA A 470 35.82 -11.81 22.79
CA ALA A 470 35.63 -10.75 23.77
C ALA A 470 35.03 -9.54 23.03
N GLU A 471 33.84 -9.10 23.45
CA GLU A 471 33.11 -7.94 22.92
C GLU A 471 33.93 -6.66 23.18
N HIS A 472 34.83 -6.30 22.27
CA HIS A 472 35.55 -5.03 22.36
C HIS A 472 34.71 -3.90 21.79
N ILE A 473 33.97 -3.21 22.66
CA ILE A 473 33.26 -1.97 22.32
C ILE A 473 34.27 -0.82 22.38
N PRO A 474 34.47 -0.04 21.30
CA PRO A 474 35.31 1.15 21.34
C PRO A 474 34.79 2.20 22.33
N ARG A 475 35.67 2.69 23.22
CA ARG A 475 35.35 3.71 24.23
C ARG A 475 36.36 4.84 24.24
N GLY A 476 35.94 6.00 24.74
CA GLY A 476 36.76 7.20 24.89
C GLY A 476 36.84 8.07 23.63
N PRO A 477 37.46 9.25 23.72
CA PRO A 477 37.48 10.23 22.63
C PRO A 477 38.02 9.67 21.30
N VAL A 478 37.49 10.17 20.18
CA VAL A 478 37.87 9.71 18.83
C VAL A 478 37.78 10.83 17.80
N GLU A 479 38.72 10.86 16.87
CA GLU A 479 38.68 11.72 15.70
C GLU A 479 38.02 10.98 14.54
N VAL A 480 36.98 11.56 13.94
CA VAL A 480 36.20 10.92 12.87
C VAL A 480 35.91 11.89 11.74
N ALA A 481 35.61 11.34 10.56
CA ALA A 481 35.18 12.11 9.41
C ALA A 481 33.65 12.25 9.41
N LEU A 482 33.15 13.49 9.41
CA LEU A 482 31.72 13.81 9.29
C LEU A 482 31.48 14.72 8.08
N ASN A 483 30.34 14.56 7.39
CA ASN A 483 30.00 15.37 6.22
C ASN A 483 29.07 16.53 6.62
N PHE A 484 29.58 17.76 6.58
CA PHE A 484 28.86 18.97 6.97
C PHE A 484 28.22 19.66 5.78
N PHE A 485 27.19 20.47 6.01
CA PHE A 485 26.57 21.29 4.97
C PHE A 485 27.45 22.49 4.62
N GLU A 486 27.65 22.73 3.33
CA GLU A 486 28.26 23.95 2.80
C GLU A 486 27.30 24.60 1.79
N PRO A 487 26.92 25.88 1.99
CA PRO A 487 25.91 26.53 1.17
C PRO A 487 26.39 26.73 -0.28
N PRO A 488 25.45 26.89 -1.23
CA PRO A 488 25.77 27.19 -2.62
C PRO A 488 26.66 28.45 -2.74
N ALA A 489 27.73 28.38 -3.54
CA ALA A 489 28.69 29.47 -3.69
C ALA A 489 28.09 30.74 -4.33
N ASP A 490 26.99 30.60 -5.05
CA ASP A 490 26.24 31.68 -5.68
C ASP A 490 25.24 32.39 -4.71
N GLY A 491 25.13 31.91 -3.47
CA GLY A 491 24.22 32.45 -2.46
C GLY A 491 22.75 32.08 -2.66
N ALA A 492 22.43 31.16 -3.59
CA ALA A 492 21.07 30.70 -3.78
C ALA A 492 20.53 29.96 -2.53
N PRO A 493 19.21 30.00 -2.25
CA PRO A 493 18.61 29.19 -1.20
C PRO A 493 18.92 27.71 -1.41
N PRO A 494 19.42 26.99 -0.39
CA PRO A 494 19.78 25.59 -0.54
C PRO A 494 18.52 24.73 -0.69
N PHE A 495 18.59 23.77 -1.60
CA PHE A 495 17.54 22.79 -1.80
C PHE A 495 18.12 21.40 -1.99
N GLN A 496 17.29 20.41 -1.72
CA GLN A 496 17.49 19.03 -2.10
C GLN A 496 16.18 18.47 -2.62
N TYR A 497 16.24 17.74 -3.73
CA TYR A 497 15.12 16.92 -4.15
C TYR A 497 15.07 15.65 -3.29
N ALA A 498 13.92 15.40 -2.68
CA ALA A 498 13.68 14.18 -1.90
C ALA A 498 13.57 12.92 -2.78
N GLN A 499 13.42 13.13 -4.09
CA GLN A 499 13.33 12.12 -5.14
C GLN A 499 14.30 12.49 -6.27
N GLU A 500 14.29 11.74 -7.38
CA GLU A 500 15.08 12.07 -8.55
C GLU A 500 14.76 13.50 -9.05
N PRO A 501 15.78 14.37 -9.21
CA PRO A 501 15.56 15.75 -9.62
C PRO A 501 15.02 15.82 -11.07
N PRO A 502 14.31 16.90 -11.45
CA PRO A 502 13.91 17.11 -12.84
C PRO A 502 15.11 17.02 -13.80
N PRO A 503 14.94 16.52 -15.04
CA PRO A 503 16.04 16.39 -15.99
C PRO A 503 16.84 17.70 -16.14
N GLY A 504 18.17 17.60 -15.99
CA GLY A 504 19.08 18.75 -16.08
C GLY A 504 19.23 19.55 -14.78
N GLN A 505 18.55 19.18 -13.69
CA GLN A 505 18.73 19.80 -12.37
C GLN A 505 19.58 18.90 -11.47
N PRO A 506 20.48 19.48 -10.64
CA PRO A 506 21.23 18.70 -9.67
C PRO A 506 20.31 18.24 -8.51
N ALA A 507 20.65 17.10 -7.89
CA ALA A 507 19.87 16.55 -6.77
C ALA A 507 19.84 17.50 -5.56
N SER A 508 20.89 18.30 -5.39
CA SER A 508 20.98 19.43 -4.47
C SER A 508 21.86 20.52 -5.10
N ASN A 509 21.71 21.77 -4.67
CA ASN A 509 22.60 22.87 -5.09
C ASN A 509 23.72 23.18 -4.08
N TYR A 510 23.81 22.40 -3.00
CA TYR A 510 24.79 22.58 -1.93
C TYR A 510 25.75 21.37 -1.88
N THR A 511 26.91 21.56 -1.24
CA THR A 511 27.96 20.54 -1.08
C THR A 511 27.98 20.00 0.34
N GLN A 512 28.60 18.82 0.52
CA GLN A 512 28.75 18.19 1.83
C GLN A 512 30.22 17.86 2.13
N PRO A 513 31.10 18.85 2.36
CA PRO A 513 32.50 18.59 2.64
C PRO A 513 32.68 17.73 3.89
N THR A 514 33.62 16.79 3.78
CA THR A 514 34.05 15.96 4.90
C THR A 514 35.03 16.75 5.78
N VAL A 515 34.73 16.84 7.07
CA VAL A 515 35.56 17.51 8.08
C VAL A 515 35.90 16.50 9.18
N HIS A 516 37.15 16.52 9.63
CA HIS A 516 37.58 15.74 10.78
C HIS A 516 37.17 16.44 12.07
N VAL A 517 36.49 15.71 12.95
CA VAL A 517 35.95 16.22 14.20
C VAL A 517 36.26 15.26 15.34
N GLY A 518 36.71 15.83 16.45
CA GLY A 518 36.86 15.13 17.71
C GLY A 518 35.51 14.92 18.40
N LEU A 519 35.15 13.66 18.63
CA LEU A 519 33.99 13.27 19.42
C LEU A 519 34.42 12.93 20.84
N SER A 520 33.72 13.46 21.83
CA SER A 520 33.85 13.02 23.23
C SER A 520 32.86 11.90 23.53
N ASP A 521 33.36 10.81 24.10
CA ASP A 521 32.50 9.72 24.60
C ASP A 521 31.85 10.14 25.93
N ILE A 522 30.53 10.18 25.97
CA ILE A 522 29.77 10.60 27.16
C ILE A 522 29.42 9.46 28.10
N ARG A 523 29.86 8.23 27.81
CA ARG A 523 29.63 7.08 28.68
C ARG A 523 30.10 7.37 30.11
N GLY A 524 29.22 7.20 31.09
CA GLY A 524 29.46 7.53 32.50
C GLY A 524 29.24 9.00 32.87
N GLN A 525 28.84 9.84 31.92
CA GLN A 525 28.54 11.26 32.10
C GLN A 525 27.11 11.61 31.62
N GLU A 526 26.26 10.61 31.44
CA GLU A 526 24.91 10.71 30.88
C GLU A 526 24.06 11.77 31.60
N ALA A 527 24.16 11.83 32.93
CA ALA A 527 23.38 12.73 33.79
C ALA A 527 23.75 14.22 33.64
N ASN A 528 24.86 14.55 32.97
CA ASN A 528 25.28 15.93 32.77
C ASN A 528 24.51 16.64 31.64
N TYR A 529 23.71 15.90 30.87
CA TYR A 529 23.07 16.40 29.66
C TYR A 529 21.54 16.39 29.78
N SER A 530 20.90 17.41 29.24
CA SER A 530 19.43 17.55 29.29
C SER A 530 18.86 18.12 28.01
N LEU A 531 17.58 17.85 27.75
CA LEU A 531 16.89 18.36 26.55
C LEU A 531 16.92 19.89 26.46
N ASP A 532 16.83 20.63 27.56
CA ASP A 532 16.79 22.10 27.52
C ASP A 532 18.17 22.73 27.36
N GLN A 533 19.22 22.10 27.89
CA GLN A 533 20.59 22.62 27.83
C GLN A 533 21.39 22.12 26.63
N ASP A 534 21.14 20.89 26.17
CA ASP A 534 21.97 20.22 25.18
C ASP A 534 21.18 19.73 23.97
N ALA A 535 19.85 19.90 23.97
CA ALA A 535 18.94 19.34 22.98
C ALA A 535 18.95 17.80 22.88
N PHE A 536 19.58 17.10 23.80
CA PHE A 536 19.45 15.65 23.94
C PHE A 536 19.45 15.21 25.40
N GLN A 537 18.97 14.00 25.67
CA GLN A 537 19.01 13.41 26.99
C GLN A 537 19.19 11.89 26.90
N CYS A 538 20.10 11.37 27.72
CA CYS A 538 20.37 9.93 27.84
C CYS A 538 19.47 9.30 28.90
N LEU A 539 18.84 8.18 28.57
CA LEU A 539 18.02 7.40 29.49
C LEU A 539 18.53 5.97 29.53
N GLN A 540 18.69 5.42 30.74
CA GLN A 540 19.25 4.09 31.01
C GLN A 540 18.29 3.24 31.82
N GLY A 541 18.41 1.91 31.71
CA GLY A 541 17.63 0.96 32.51
C GLY A 541 16.13 0.98 32.21
N ILE A 542 15.75 1.28 30.97
CA ILE A 542 14.35 1.40 30.56
C ILE A 542 13.80 0.00 30.20
N GLN A 543 13.39 -0.75 31.22
CA GLN A 543 12.87 -2.12 31.06
C GLN A 543 11.70 -2.21 30.08
N SER A 544 10.79 -1.25 30.12
CA SER A 544 9.63 -1.19 29.22
C SER A 544 10.00 -1.10 27.74
N LEU A 545 11.23 -0.70 27.39
CA LEU A 545 11.73 -0.70 26.02
C LEU A 545 12.68 -1.86 25.72
N SER A 546 13.34 -2.45 26.72
CA SER A 546 14.25 -3.60 26.53
C SER A 546 13.53 -4.93 26.45
N ASP A 547 12.37 -5.06 27.10
CA ASP A 547 11.60 -6.30 27.16
C ASP A 547 10.79 -6.54 25.88
N ILE A 548 10.78 -5.56 24.97
CA ILE A 548 10.11 -5.65 23.68
C ILE A 548 10.88 -6.63 22.78
N PRO A 549 10.25 -7.72 22.30
CA PRO A 549 10.89 -8.70 21.43
C PRO A 549 11.46 -8.06 20.17
N TYR A 550 12.60 -8.56 19.69
CA TYR A 550 13.23 -8.04 18.47
C TYR A 550 12.29 -8.12 17.25
N GLU A 551 11.45 -9.15 17.20
CA GLU A 551 10.47 -9.39 16.13
C GLU A 551 9.46 -8.25 16.00
N THR A 552 9.17 -7.53 17.10
CA THR A 552 8.31 -6.34 17.07
C THR A 552 8.83 -5.30 16.08
N PHE A 553 10.15 -5.12 15.97
CA PHE A 553 10.76 -4.11 15.10
C PHE A 553 10.85 -4.53 13.63
N LEU A 554 10.32 -5.72 13.28
CA LEU A 554 10.22 -6.20 11.89
C LEU A 554 8.86 -5.89 11.25
N SER A 555 7.94 -5.25 11.98
CA SER A 555 6.59 -4.94 11.53
C SER A 555 6.12 -3.58 12.02
N ASP A 556 5.75 -2.68 11.10
CA ASP A 556 5.20 -1.36 11.42
C ASP A 556 3.97 -1.43 12.35
N ASP A 557 3.13 -2.46 12.17
CA ASP A 557 1.93 -2.64 12.98
C ASP A 557 2.30 -3.06 14.41
N GLN A 558 3.26 -3.97 14.57
CA GLN A 558 3.72 -4.36 15.91
C GLN A 558 4.47 -3.22 16.61
N ILE A 559 5.23 -2.42 15.87
CA ILE A 559 5.84 -1.19 16.39
C ILE A 559 4.74 -0.26 16.94
N LYS A 560 3.65 -0.04 16.18
CA LYS A 560 2.53 0.81 16.61
C LYS A 560 1.72 0.22 17.77
N GLU A 561 1.56 -1.09 17.82
CA GLU A 561 0.74 -1.73 18.85
C GLU A 561 1.51 -1.90 20.17
N ILE A 562 2.81 -2.19 20.10
CA ILE A 562 3.63 -2.60 21.25
C ILE A 562 4.62 -1.50 21.66
N TYR A 563 5.36 -0.93 20.70
CA TYR A 563 6.42 0.03 21.02
C TYR A 563 5.91 1.47 21.18
N TYR A 564 4.94 1.91 20.37
CA TYR A 564 4.39 3.26 20.48
C TYR A 564 3.82 3.57 21.86
N PRO A 565 2.99 2.72 22.50
CA PRO A 565 2.48 2.99 23.85
C PRO A 565 3.61 3.12 24.87
N ALA A 566 4.65 2.27 24.76
CA ALA A 566 5.79 2.31 25.67
C ALA A 566 6.65 3.58 25.48
N ALA A 567 6.85 4.01 24.23
CA ALA A 567 7.57 5.24 23.89
C ALA A 567 6.77 6.50 24.28
N GLU A 568 5.45 6.50 24.08
CA GLU A 568 4.56 7.58 24.49
C GLU A 568 4.61 7.76 26.01
N GLN A 569 4.44 6.67 26.76
CA GLN A 569 4.53 6.68 28.22
C GLN A 569 5.89 7.17 28.71
N LEU A 570 6.98 6.70 28.08
CA LEU A 570 8.33 7.16 28.41
C LEU A 570 8.47 8.67 28.24
N LEU A 571 7.97 9.23 27.14
CA LEU A 571 8.04 10.67 26.85
C LEU A 571 7.21 11.46 27.86
N LEU A 572 6.00 11.01 28.20
CA LEU A 572 5.15 11.65 29.22
C LEU A 572 5.81 11.65 30.60
N GLU A 573 6.53 10.58 30.96
CA GLU A 573 7.18 10.45 32.26
C GLU A 573 8.51 11.20 32.37
N ARG A 574 9.32 11.21 31.30
CA ARG A 574 10.72 11.66 31.35
C ARG A 574 10.92 13.05 30.77
N VAL A 575 10.06 13.50 29.86
CA VAL A 575 10.17 14.85 29.30
C VAL A 575 9.51 15.85 30.24
N THR A 576 10.31 16.82 30.68
CA THR A 576 9.85 17.83 31.65
C THR A 576 8.63 18.59 31.10
N LYS A 577 7.55 18.59 31.89
CA LYS A 577 6.25 19.22 31.59
C LYS A 577 5.50 18.64 30.39
N ALA A 578 5.86 17.47 29.86
CA ALA A 578 5.05 16.81 28.84
C ALA A 578 3.64 16.50 29.38
N ARG A 579 2.61 16.92 28.65
CA ARG A 579 1.18 16.70 28.96
C ARG A 579 0.46 15.91 27.88
N LYS A 580 0.93 16.05 26.64
CA LYS A 580 0.41 15.32 25.49
C LYS A 580 1.57 14.92 24.59
N VAL A 581 1.51 13.70 24.10
CA VAL A 581 2.46 13.15 23.14
C VAL A 581 1.67 12.63 21.95
N VAL A 582 2.13 12.91 20.73
CA VAL A 582 1.56 12.36 19.49
C VAL A 582 2.70 11.80 18.67
N ILE A 583 2.79 10.48 18.60
CA ILE A 583 3.75 9.80 17.73
C ILE A 583 3.19 9.80 16.31
N PHE A 584 3.96 10.32 15.35
CA PHE A 584 3.49 10.47 13.97
C PHE A 584 4.32 9.69 12.95
N HIS A 585 5.52 9.24 13.31
CA HIS A 585 6.39 8.52 12.39
C HIS A 585 7.41 7.66 13.13
N HIS A 586 7.91 6.61 12.47
CA HIS A 586 9.09 5.87 12.92
C HIS A 586 9.97 5.47 11.74
N VAL A 587 11.26 5.23 12.02
CA VAL A 587 12.22 4.70 11.05
C VAL A 587 13.01 3.59 11.72
N VAL A 588 13.03 2.42 11.10
CA VAL A 588 13.95 1.34 11.47
C VAL A 588 15.13 1.37 10.51
N ARG A 589 16.35 1.49 11.05
CA ARG A 589 17.60 1.44 10.28
C ARG A 589 18.30 0.12 10.56
N MET A 590 18.65 -0.60 9.51
CA MET A 590 19.33 -1.88 9.59
C MET A 590 20.56 -1.87 8.67
N ASP A 591 21.75 -1.90 9.27
CA ASP A 591 23.03 -1.85 8.56
C ASP A 591 23.42 -3.21 7.94
N ARG A 592 22.60 -3.71 7.01
CA ARG A 592 22.87 -4.95 6.24
C ARG A 592 23.12 -4.60 4.78
N ALA A 593 24.10 -5.25 4.15
CA ALA A 593 24.46 -5.00 2.75
C ALA A 593 23.29 -5.22 1.76
N GLU A 594 22.33 -6.06 2.16
CA GLU A 594 21.13 -6.42 1.42
C GLU A 594 20.01 -5.36 1.52
N ASN A 595 20.10 -4.44 2.50
CA ASN A 595 19.08 -3.43 2.70
C ASN A 595 19.30 -2.20 1.80
N PRO A 596 18.20 -1.57 1.31
CA PRO A 596 18.24 -0.30 0.59
C PRO A 596 19.05 0.78 1.33
N ILE A 597 19.68 1.70 0.58
CA ILE A 597 20.59 2.73 1.13
C ILE A 597 19.91 3.62 2.17
N ASN A 598 18.62 3.92 2.01
CA ASN A 598 17.82 4.72 2.95
C ASN A 598 17.55 4.01 4.30
N CYS A 599 17.67 2.68 4.35
CA CYS A 599 17.60 1.87 5.57
C CYS A 599 18.94 1.80 6.30
N ARG A 600 20.03 2.36 5.75
CA ARG A 600 21.35 2.36 6.36
C ARG A 600 21.54 3.59 7.27
N PRO A 601 22.52 3.57 8.18
CA PRO A 601 22.93 4.76 8.93
C PRO A 601 23.32 5.93 8.00
N LEU A 602 22.78 7.13 8.25
CA LEU A 602 23.07 8.33 7.46
C LEU A 602 24.35 9.01 7.96
N LEU A 603 25.36 9.11 7.10
CA LEU A 603 26.69 9.66 7.40
C LEU A 603 26.79 11.19 7.15
N THR A 604 25.66 11.85 6.94
CA THR A 604 25.58 13.29 6.75
C THR A 604 25.11 13.95 8.05
N VAL A 605 25.76 15.04 8.43
CA VAL A 605 25.39 15.89 9.56
C VAL A 605 24.12 16.67 9.19
N HIS A 606 23.08 16.54 10.01
CA HIS A 606 21.82 17.23 9.80
C HIS A 606 21.13 17.54 11.13
N ALA A 607 20.14 18.43 11.06
CA ALA A 607 19.06 18.51 12.03
C ALA A 607 17.72 18.32 11.28
N ASP A 608 16.71 17.81 11.99
CA ASP A 608 15.55 17.21 11.34
C ASP A 608 14.51 18.22 10.83
N GLN A 609 14.25 19.30 11.57
CA GLN A 609 13.06 20.14 11.36
C GLN A 609 13.35 21.62 11.55
N THR A 610 12.78 22.47 10.68
CA THR A 610 12.70 23.91 10.94
C THR A 610 11.50 24.22 11.84
N PRO A 611 11.44 25.42 12.46
CA PRO A 611 10.24 25.87 13.18
C PRO A 611 8.99 25.86 12.29
N ARG A 612 9.13 26.27 11.02
CA ARG A 612 8.03 26.26 10.04
C ARG A 612 7.54 24.85 9.75
N ALA A 613 8.46 23.90 9.51
CA ALA A 613 8.13 22.50 9.25
C ALA A 613 7.52 21.82 10.50
N THR A 614 7.91 22.25 11.69
CA THR A 614 7.31 21.80 12.96
C THR A 614 5.84 22.17 13.05
N VAL A 615 5.47 23.42 12.79
CA VAL A 615 4.06 23.88 12.79
C VAL A 615 3.24 23.16 11.72
N ALA A 616 3.81 22.97 10.52
CA ALA A 616 3.16 22.18 9.47
C ALA A 616 2.91 20.73 9.90
N THR A 617 3.86 20.13 10.62
CA THR A 617 3.74 18.76 11.17
C THR A 617 2.61 18.67 12.21
N ILE A 618 2.48 19.66 13.10
CA ILE A 618 1.37 19.73 14.07
C ILE A 618 0.03 19.76 13.34
N ARG A 619 -0.14 20.68 12.38
CA ARG A 619 -1.37 20.82 11.60
C ARG A 619 -1.73 19.58 10.78
N ARG A 620 -0.73 18.81 10.36
CA ARG A 620 -0.92 17.58 9.57
C ARG A 620 -1.42 16.41 10.42
N HIS A 621 -0.98 16.30 11.67
CA HIS A 621 -1.21 15.11 12.50
C HIS A 621 -2.23 15.30 13.62
N ILE A 622 -2.76 16.52 13.79
CA ILE A 622 -3.83 16.82 14.73
C ILE A 622 -5.03 17.33 13.92
N THR A 623 -6.12 16.56 13.94
CA THR A 623 -7.29 16.77 13.07
C THR A 623 -8.23 17.86 13.58
N ASP A 624 -8.25 18.10 14.89
CA ASP A 624 -9.08 19.15 15.50
C ASP A 624 -8.37 20.51 15.37
N SER A 625 -8.99 21.41 14.60
CA SER A 625 -8.44 22.74 14.32
C SER A 625 -8.44 23.66 15.55
N GLU A 626 -9.40 23.53 16.47
CA GLU A 626 -9.41 24.32 17.72
C GLU A 626 -8.32 23.81 18.67
N GLU A 627 -8.12 22.49 18.71
CA GLU A 627 -7.05 21.89 19.49
C GLU A 627 -5.66 22.32 18.98
N VAL A 628 -5.45 22.33 17.65
CA VAL A 628 -4.20 22.80 17.04
C VAL A 628 -3.84 24.21 17.53
N GLU A 629 -4.78 25.15 17.46
CA GLU A 629 -4.52 26.54 17.85
C GLU A 629 -4.30 26.70 19.36
N SER A 630 -4.92 25.84 20.18
CA SER A 630 -4.65 25.76 21.62
C SER A 630 -3.23 25.24 21.91
N LEU A 631 -2.83 24.16 21.23
CA LEU A 631 -1.52 23.53 21.40
C LEU A 631 -0.38 24.42 20.91
N LEU A 632 -0.59 25.18 19.82
CA LEU A 632 0.39 26.15 19.30
C LEU A 632 0.64 27.33 20.26
N ARG A 633 -0.27 27.60 21.21
CA ARG A 633 -0.07 28.60 22.29
C ARG A 633 0.73 28.04 23.47
N SER A 634 0.93 26.73 23.53
CA SER A 634 1.74 26.06 24.55
C SER A 634 3.17 25.80 24.03
N ARG A 635 4.07 25.35 24.91
CA ARG A 635 5.38 24.86 24.47
C ARG A 635 5.21 23.54 23.73
N TYR A 636 5.62 23.50 22.48
CA TYR A 636 5.59 22.31 21.64
C TYR A 636 7.00 21.98 21.16
N ARG A 637 7.30 20.68 21.12
CA ARG A 637 8.60 20.14 20.72
C ARG A 637 8.41 18.98 19.76
N ILE A 638 9.41 18.74 18.92
CA ILE A 638 9.58 17.42 18.29
C ILE A 638 10.74 16.74 19.01
N ILE A 639 10.47 15.57 19.57
CA ILE A 639 11.48 14.76 20.26
C ILE A 639 11.50 13.39 19.60
N ASN A 640 12.67 12.99 19.12
CA ASN A 640 12.87 11.64 18.64
C ASN A 640 13.32 10.73 19.79
N VAL A 641 12.81 9.51 19.83
CA VAL A 641 13.30 8.44 20.73
C VAL A 641 14.14 7.48 19.89
N TRP A 642 15.45 7.52 20.08
CA TRP A 642 16.39 6.67 19.36
C TRP A 642 16.92 5.56 20.28
N LYS A 643 16.87 4.30 19.82
CA LYS A 643 17.50 3.17 20.53
C LYS A 643 18.04 2.10 19.59
N PRO A 644 19.10 1.36 19.98
CA PRO A 644 19.45 0.11 19.32
C PRO A 644 18.39 -0.96 19.58
N ILE A 645 18.24 -1.90 18.65
CA ILE A 645 17.26 -3.00 18.75
C ILE A 645 17.89 -4.38 18.67
N ASN A 646 19.08 -4.52 18.10
CA ASN A 646 19.78 -5.81 17.93
C ASN A 646 20.92 -6.02 18.95
N GLY A 647 20.79 -5.47 20.15
CA GLY A 647 21.76 -5.55 21.23
C GLY A 647 22.77 -4.41 21.20
N THR A 648 23.89 -4.59 21.90
CA THR A 648 24.88 -3.52 22.08
C THR A 648 25.45 -3.02 20.75
N VAL A 649 25.56 -1.69 20.62
CA VAL A 649 26.14 -1.04 19.43
C VAL A 649 27.66 -1.25 19.38
N GLU A 650 28.13 -1.95 18.35
CA GLU A 650 29.55 -2.26 18.12
C GLU A 650 30.15 -1.49 16.92
N SER A 651 29.32 -1.08 15.97
CA SER A 651 29.70 -0.32 14.77
C SER A 651 28.67 0.76 14.46
N CYS A 652 29.06 1.73 13.65
CA CYS A 652 28.20 2.83 13.19
C CYS A 652 27.40 3.55 14.31
N PRO A 653 28.00 3.94 15.45
CA PRO A 653 27.30 4.68 16.50
C PRO A 653 26.77 6.05 16.03
N LEU A 654 25.95 6.68 16.88
CA LEU A 654 25.38 8.00 16.62
C LEU A 654 26.23 9.10 17.28
N ALA A 655 26.70 10.05 16.48
CA ALA A 655 27.29 11.31 16.93
C ALA A 655 26.23 12.39 16.98
N PHE A 656 26.35 13.29 17.95
CA PHE A 656 25.46 14.44 18.12
C PHE A 656 26.20 15.61 18.76
N ALA A 657 25.86 16.83 18.38
CA ALA A 657 26.41 18.03 18.99
C ALA A 657 25.55 18.49 20.16
N SER A 658 26.17 18.92 21.27
CA SER A 658 25.43 19.62 22.32
C SER A 658 24.85 20.92 21.77
N GLY A 659 23.52 21.05 21.75
CA GLY A 659 22.84 22.15 21.09
C GLY A 659 23.20 23.55 21.63
N SER A 660 23.62 23.67 22.91
CA SER A 660 24.10 24.94 23.48
C SER A 660 25.45 25.40 22.93
N SER A 661 26.17 24.51 22.25
CA SER A 661 27.43 24.85 21.55
C SER A 661 27.24 25.17 20.07
N VAL A 662 26.01 25.06 19.55
CA VAL A 662 25.69 25.27 18.15
C VAL A 662 25.15 26.68 17.97
N GLU A 663 25.81 27.48 17.13
CA GLU A 663 25.33 28.83 16.85
C GLU A 663 24.11 28.76 15.91
N PRO A 664 23.05 29.57 16.12
CA PRO A 664 21.90 29.57 15.22
C PRO A 664 22.25 29.82 13.74
N ALA A 665 23.34 30.56 13.50
CA ALA A 665 23.86 30.83 12.15
C ALA A 665 24.46 29.58 11.46
N ASP A 666 24.75 28.52 12.20
CA ASP A 666 25.23 27.25 11.66
C ASP A 666 24.08 26.38 11.12
N LEU A 667 22.83 26.71 11.47
CA LEU A 667 21.63 25.92 11.19
C LEU A 667 20.87 26.53 10.02
N ILE A 668 21.02 25.93 8.84
CA ILE A 668 20.54 26.49 7.58
C ILE A 668 19.31 25.72 7.11
N PRO A 669 18.15 26.35 6.96
CA PRO A 669 16.99 25.73 6.33
C PRO A 669 17.33 25.28 4.90
N ILE A 670 17.08 24.01 4.59
CA ILE A 670 17.19 23.45 3.25
C ILE A 670 15.78 23.14 2.77
N GLU A 671 15.42 23.61 1.58
CA GLU A 671 14.18 23.22 0.93
C GLU A 671 14.25 21.75 0.53
N LEU A 672 13.42 20.93 1.16
CA LEU A 672 13.22 19.54 0.74
C LEU A 672 12.08 19.52 -0.28
N ARG A 673 12.45 19.44 -1.56
CA ARG A 673 11.52 19.54 -2.69
C ARG A 673 10.97 18.16 -3.04
N PHE A 674 9.67 18.00 -2.85
CA PHE A 674 8.88 16.89 -3.39
C PHE A 674 8.15 17.36 -4.66
N PRO A 675 7.62 16.45 -5.49
CA PRO A 675 6.86 16.83 -6.68
C PRO A 675 5.64 17.71 -6.39
N ASP A 676 4.98 17.51 -5.25
CA ASP A 676 3.70 18.15 -4.91
C ASP A 676 3.77 19.07 -3.67
N GLU A 677 4.91 19.09 -2.95
CA GLU A 677 5.10 19.94 -1.77
C GLU A 677 6.56 20.34 -1.56
N ILE A 678 6.78 21.42 -0.82
CA ILE A 678 8.10 21.82 -0.32
C ILE A 678 8.05 21.68 1.20
N SER A 679 8.85 20.76 1.72
CA SER A 679 9.14 20.68 3.15
C SER A 679 10.48 21.37 3.43
N GLU A 680 10.91 21.39 4.70
CA GLU A 680 12.23 21.88 5.07
C GLU A 680 12.95 20.89 5.98
N SER A 681 14.23 20.72 5.74
CA SER A 681 15.19 20.12 6.67
C SER A 681 16.23 21.16 7.08
N VAL A 682 17.17 20.79 7.95
CA VAL A 682 18.22 21.70 8.41
C VAL A 682 19.61 21.15 8.07
N GLY A 683 20.32 21.90 7.23
CA GLY A 683 21.76 21.73 7.01
C GLY A 683 22.55 22.33 8.17
N VAL A 684 23.67 21.69 8.52
CA VAL A 684 24.52 22.13 9.62
C VAL A 684 25.89 22.48 9.09
N LYS A 685 26.26 23.76 9.17
CA LYS A 685 27.62 24.24 8.84
C LYS A 685 28.60 23.78 9.91
N TYR A 686 29.81 23.44 9.49
CA TYR A 686 30.88 23.17 10.44
C TYR A 686 31.29 24.44 11.18
N ASN A 687 31.43 24.33 12.50
CA ASN A 687 31.99 25.37 13.36
C ASN A 687 32.81 24.71 14.47
N ALA A 688 34.05 25.13 14.64
CA ALA A 688 34.97 24.54 15.63
C ALA A 688 34.52 24.71 17.10
N LYS A 689 33.54 25.59 17.36
CA LYS A 689 32.92 25.73 18.69
C LYS A 689 31.91 24.63 19.02
N GLN A 690 31.42 23.92 18.01
CA GLN A 690 30.45 22.83 18.20
C GLN A 690 31.11 21.69 18.97
N ARG A 691 30.51 21.32 20.11
CA ARG A 691 30.96 20.22 20.95
C ARG A 691 30.26 18.95 20.52
N TRP A 692 30.98 18.13 19.77
CA TRP A 692 30.49 16.86 19.26
C TRP A 692 30.74 15.72 20.26
N LEU A 693 29.70 14.90 20.44
CA LEU A 693 29.58 13.88 21.47
C LEU A 693 29.09 12.57 20.84
N TYR A 694 29.34 11.46 21.51
CA TYR A 694 28.70 10.18 21.20
C TYR A 694 28.59 9.31 22.45
N TRP A 695 27.70 8.31 22.43
CA TRP A 695 27.50 7.43 23.57
C TRP A 695 27.94 6.00 23.25
N SER A 696 29.11 5.60 23.76
CA SER A 696 29.70 4.30 23.38
C SER A 696 28.94 3.10 23.94
N GLY A 697 28.71 2.07 23.10
CA GLY A 697 28.17 0.79 23.55
C GLY A 697 26.74 0.85 24.07
N MET A 698 25.87 1.63 23.43
CA MET A 698 24.46 1.70 23.83
C MET A 698 23.80 0.32 23.79
N GLY A 699 23.12 -0.06 24.86
CA GLY A 699 22.33 -1.30 25.01
C GLY A 699 20.86 -1.13 24.64
N ASN A 700 20.12 -2.25 24.56
CA ASN A 700 18.68 -2.24 24.23
C ASN A 700 17.80 -1.60 25.33
N ASP A 701 18.30 -1.49 26.55
CA ASP A 701 17.69 -0.82 27.71
C ASP A 701 18.06 0.67 27.82
N GLU A 702 18.82 1.17 26.85
CA GLU A 702 19.24 2.56 26.76
C GLU A 702 18.57 3.24 25.57
N CYS A 703 18.18 4.50 25.75
CA CYS A 703 17.66 5.31 24.65
C CYS A 703 18.13 6.75 24.75
N LEU A 704 18.22 7.39 23.60
CA LEU A 704 18.60 8.79 23.44
C LEU A 704 17.39 9.57 22.99
N LEU A 705 16.99 10.56 23.79
CA LEU A 705 16.02 11.56 23.38
C LEU A 705 16.74 12.65 22.59
N LEU A 706 16.29 12.93 21.38
CA LEU A 706 16.86 13.94 20.49
C LEU A 706 15.82 15.03 20.23
N LYS A 707 16.04 16.24 20.74
CA LYS A 707 15.15 17.38 20.50
C LYS A 707 15.42 17.94 19.11
N CYS A 708 14.46 17.75 18.22
CA CYS A 708 14.56 18.17 16.82
C CYS A 708 14.02 19.59 16.61
N SER A 709 13.16 20.06 17.52
CA SER A 709 12.57 21.40 17.51
C SER A 709 11.98 21.73 18.88
N ASP A 710 11.98 23.00 19.24
CA ASP A 710 11.39 23.54 20.46
C ASP A 710 10.83 24.94 20.19
N SER A 711 9.59 25.18 20.58
CA SER A 711 8.95 26.50 20.39
C SER A 711 9.35 27.53 21.44
N LEU A 712 10.01 27.11 22.52
CA LEU A 712 10.47 28.02 23.57
C LEU A 712 11.87 28.53 23.23
N GLU A 713 11.99 29.75 22.71
CA GLU A 713 13.27 30.33 22.26
C GLU A 713 14.23 30.65 23.41
N GLU A 714 13.73 30.76 24.65
CA GLU A 714 14.53 31.08 25.84
C GLU A 714 15.39 29.90 26.32
N VAL A 715 15.20 28.70 25.79
CA VAL A 715 16.04 27.55 26.17
C VAL A 715 17.39 27.60 25.45
N PRO A 716 18.49 27.23 26.12
CA PRO A 716 19.83 27.31 25.54
C PRO A 716 20.06 26.46 24.29
N ALA A 717 19.28 25.39 24.09
CA ALA A 717 19.40 24.50 22.95
C ALA A 717 18.03 24.14 22.37
N VAL A 718 17.72 24.55 21.14
CA VAL A 718 16.40 24.31 20.51
C VAL A 718 16.37 23.09 19.59
N GLN A 719 17.53 22.66 19.06
CA GLN A 719 17.64 21.49 18.19
C GLN A 719 19.02 20.82 18.27
N VAL A 720 19.07 19.51 17.98
CA VAL A 720 20.29 18.70 18.02
C VAL A 720 20.80 18.30 16.63
N PRO A 721 21.95 18.82 16.19
CA PRO A 721 22.69 18.25 15.06
C PRO A 721 23.18 16.85 15.35
N HIS A 722 23.00 15.92 14.42
CA HIS A 722 23.43 14.54 14.59
C HIS A 722 23.78 13.85 13.27
N SER A 723 24.53 12.75 13.39
CA SER A 723 24.96 11.91 12.26
C SER A 723 25.36 10.52 12.74
N ALA A 724 25.25 9.49 11.90
CA ALA A 724 25.99 8.26 12.15
C ALA A 724 27.46 8.45 11.75
N PHE A 725 28.38 7.75 12.41
CA PHE A 725 29.80 7.80 12.06
C PHE A 725 30.44 6.43 12.07
N ILE A 726 31.48 6.27 11.25
CA ILE A 726 32.32 5.07 11.25
C ILE A 726 33.39 5.27 12.31
N ASP A 727 33.35 4.47 13.38
CA ASP A 727 34.43 4.45 14.37
C ASP A 727 35.61 3.64 13.82
N PRO A 728 36.79 4.25 13.56
CA PRO A 728 37.93 3.54 13.02
C PRO A 728 38.48 2.45 13.95
N ARG A 729 38.04 2.44 15.22
CA ARG A 729 38.43 1.46 16.23
C ARG A 729 37.47 0.27 16.30
N SER A 730 36.33 0.30 15.60
CA SER A 730 35.39 -0.84 15.55
C SER A 730 36.11 -2.09 15.05
N PRO A 731 36.00 -3.24 15.75
CA PRO A 731 36.76 -4.43 15.40
C PRO A 731 36.33 -5.01 14.04
N PRO A 732 37.24 -5.68 13.30
CA PRO A 732 36.88 -6.39 12.08
C PRO A 732 35.76 -7.41 12.32
N GLY A 733 34.65 -7.23 11.59
CA GLY A 733 33.44 -8.04 11.72
C GLY A 733 32.60 -7.71 12.96
N ALA A 734 32.71 -6.49 13.51
CA ALA A 734 31.75 -5.94 14.46
C ALA A 734 30.32 -6.12 13.95
N LYS A 735 29.39 -6.44 14.86
CA LYS A 735 27.99 -6.63 14.52
C LYS A 735 27.41 -5.30 13.98
N PRO A 736 26.79 -5.30 12.78
CA PRO A 736 26.18 -4.10 12.24
C PRO A 736 25.05 -3.58 13.13
N ARG A 737 24.96 -2.25 13.26
CA ARG A 737 23.93 -1.60 14.07
C ARG A 737 22.55 -1.74 13.44
N GLU A 738 21.57 -2.12 14.25
CA GLU A 738 20.17 -1.92 13.94
C GLU A 738 19.53 -1.06 15.03
N SER A 739 18.74 -0.07 14.62
CA SER A 739 18.17 0.93 15.52
C SER A 739 16.79 1.36 15.05
N ILE A 740 15.96 1.78 15.99
CA ILE A 740 14.69 2.45 15.71
C ILE A 740 14.74 3.90 16.18
N GLU A 741 14.12 4.78 15.41
CA GLU A 741 13.83 6.17 15.74
C GLU A 741 12.31 6.39 15.69
N ILE A 742 11.70 6.76 16.81
CA ILE A 742 10.31 7.25 16.86
C ILE A 742 10.36 8.78 16.78
N ARG A 743 9.44 9.40 16.04
CA ARG A 743 9.27 10.86 16.01
C ARG A 743 7.95 11.25 16.68
N ALA A 744 8.04 12.09 17.69
CA ALA A 744 6.90 12.48 18.51
C ALA A 744 6.77 14.00 18.66
N LEU A 745 5.54 14.49 18.54
CA LEU A 745 5.15 15.82 18.99
C LEU A 745 4.91 15.77 20.50
N VAL A 746 5.55 16.67 21.24
CA VAL A 746 5.46 16.71 22.72
C VAL A 746 5.04 18.10 23.17
N PHE A 747 3.87 18.19 23.79
CA PHE A 747 3.25 19.44 24.23
C PHE A 747 3.28 19.56 25.75
N GLY A 748 3.57 20.76 26.26
CA GLY A 748 3.37 21.14 27.67
C GLY A 748 4.49 21.92 28.35
#